data_AF-A0A979GWU9-F1
#
_entry.id   AF-A0A979GWU9-F1
#
_cell.length_a   1.000
_cell.length_b   1.000
_cell.length_c   1.000
_cell.angle_alpha   90.00
_cell.angle_beta   90.00
_cell.angle_gamma   90.00
#
_symmetry.space_group_name_H-M   'P 1'
#
loop_
_entity.id
_entity.type
_entity.pdbx_description
1 polymer ?
#
loop_
_entity_poly.entity_id
_entity_poly.type
_entity_poly.pdbx_seq_one_letter_code
_entity_poly.pdbx_strand_id
1 'polypeptide(L)'
;MSHRMYLYNLSGNEVTAKSSATTMPLASYGVNDTDVRMMMEWKYEFPLLFHPLFDDTTAIAPPVYNGSEGGLYAPAAPGIEALKALYDFIEKHQDTLIDDIAAFQETKTKIFTWFSRKVIHPAFHLDAWDVFNMSDESHETQAEELIALIHANNKALAAAIAADNPALLDSCPYFQEQGNYFKTFRQLLNEPLYQFGWSILASGMSGDEDELQVFSEGNLKGLKDTDGNEVVAAIYEEIYGFPYGADLAVVMKNGKAGYIDKSGREVMPCVFDDAYDFEDGYAAVVAHGKFGLIDTEGNFKLPAIYEDGHVLSATAIAVQQDGLWGIIDIDGQVLLPFRDVKEIIAEQTYTFTYYKLVGHQQEESWYTHAFKPLVIGPVSGIECFGEYYIVTKDGRATLIDAQGNVLLGEGYLHIRAEELLNALIVQSAAGTGLYIPEKGWILPCVYEAIFPLEDANPEEDGTVYVIVKKNKEAGLFGVGANSRWIKAPGYQQFRWLKKDFLSYQENKLWGCMDATGRLLTEAIYTAINSKFGYLPYGLALGFHSKGIDVIDEDGSTRLFQSVEAQNELNDYPQACYSKTEIQQLKQVAKSAEKALTFFEEAQEYKEQGQYEKALDLFRQSAELGNPAALTSIGHTYEVAYDDFDKAFAYYSQAAQLGEVYAMSNLGLSYQYGRGTAVDIPAAIDWFQKAADRKHGDAYLYLGDIYYHSTFNVVDYDKALFNYSKAHLLQEQPVADAIGHIYEVKQNYEQAVYYYGVAVENGNAFAKWRLACLYMDGNGVDTDLEKALLLLHEAVAEQAEAHLDLVAIYMSADYYDEDKAGAHLAAAEEAEVPDVATYKARYEILWKRRR
;
A
#
# COMPACT_ATOMS: atom_id res chain seq x y z
N MET A 1 -16.38 -2.96 -0.52
CA MET A 1 -16.66 -2.85 0.93
C MET A 1 -16.39 -1.41 1.31
N SER A 2 -17.11 -0.82 2.27
CA SER A 2 -16.76 0.51 2.76
C SER A 2 -15.46 0.39 3.57
N HIS A 3 -14.45 1.22 3.30
CA HIS A 3 -13.20 1.25 4.05
C HIS A 3 -13.29 2.35 5.11
N ARG A 4 -13.89 2.05 6.27
CA ARG A 4 -14.25 3.07 7.28
C ARG A 4 -13.65 2.77 8.64
N MET A 5 -13.40 3.83 9.40
CA MET A 5 -13.03 3.79 10.81
C MET A 5 -14.05 4.60 11.61
N TYR A 6 -14.32 4.17 12.85
CA TYR A 6 -15.30 4.79 13.73
C TYR A 6 -14.72 5.04 15.12
N LEU A 7 -14.99 6.21 15.69
CA LEU A 7 -14.68 6.51 17.09
C LEU A 7 -15.96 6.52 17.92
N TYR A 8 -15.94 5.88 19.08
CA TYR A 8 -17.03 5.83 20.04
C TYR A 8 -16.58 6.30 21.44
N ASN A 9 -17.51 6.82 22.24
CA ASN A 9 -17.36 7.08 23.66
C ASN A 9 -18.25 6.12 24.46
N LEU A 10 -17.69 5.36 25.41
CA LEU A 10 -18.32 4.19 26.04
C LEU A 10 -18.44 4.30 27.56
N SER A 11 -19.61 3.95 28.12
CA SER A 11 -19.97 4.08 29.55
C SER A 11 -19.23 3.12 30.50
N GLY A 12 -18.68 2.02 29.98
CA GLY A 12 -18.08 0.95 30.77
C GLY A 12 -16.68 1.27 31.32
N ASN A 13 -16.52 1.12 32.64
CA ASN A 13 -15.21 0.95 33.28
C ASN A 13 -14.78 -0.53 33.13
N GLU A 14 -13.52 -0.75 32.73
CA GLU A 14 -12.84 -2.04 32.54
C GLU A 14 -13.17 -2.80 31.24
N VAL A 15 -12.34 -2.56 30.22
CA VAL A 15 -12.00 -3.58 29.22
C VAL A 15 -11.15 -4.64 29.94
N THR A 16 -11.78 -5.51 30.72
CA THR A 16 -11.16 -6.76 31.14
C THR A 16 -11.60 -7.85 30.17
N ALA A 17 -10.59 -8.48 29.56
CA ALA A 17 -10.76 -9.60 28.63
C ALA A 17 -11.78 -10.62 29.17
N LYS A 18 -12.76 -10.97 28.33
CA LYS A 18 -13.88 -11.91 28.55
C LYS A 18 -15.21 -11.28 29.00
N SER A 19 -15.86 -10.54 28.13
CA SER A 19 -17.33 -10.53 28.08
C SER A 19 -17.78 -11.10 26.73
N SER A 20 -18.60 -12.15 26.79
CA SER A 20 -19.11 -12.87 25.62
C SER A 20 -20.16 -12.02 24.89
N ALA A 21 -19.76 -11.26 23.88
CA ALA A 21 -20.68 -10.50 23.03
C ALA A 21 -21.06 -11.34 21.79
N THR A 22 -21.88 -12.38 21.98
CA THR A 22 -22.67 -12.90 20.87
C THR A 22 -23.86 -11.97 20.61
N THR A 23 -23.94 -11.49 19.37
CA THR A 23 -25.03 -10.72 18.72
C THR A 23 -25.22 -9.26 19.10
N MET A 24 -24.52 -8.32 18.44
CA MET A 24 -24.99 -6.92 18.32
C MET A 24 -24.57 -6.29 16.97
N PRO A 25 -25.49 -6.02 16.01
CA PRO A 25 -25.15 -5.30 14.79
C PRO A 25 -25.13 -3.77 15.00
N LEU A 26 -24.06 -3.12 14.55
CA LEU A 26 -23.86 -1.65 14.55
C LEU A 26 -24.95 -0.85 13.81
N ALA A 27 -25.79 -1.50 13.00
CA ALA A 27 -26.84 -0.84 12.22
C ALA A 27 -28.10 -0.44 13.02
N SER A 28 -28.18 -0.76 14.33
CA SER A 28 -29.40 -0.52 15.13
C SER A 28 -29.29 0.57 16.21
N TYR A 29 -28.19 1.32 16.30
CA TYR A 29 -28.04 2.35 17.32
C TYR A 29 -28.10 3.75 16.72
N GLY A 30 -29.21 4.45 17.00
CA GLY A 30 -29.36 5.87 16.78
C GLY A 30 -28.71 6.69 17.90
N VAL A 31 -28.71 8.00 17.70
CA VAL A 31 -28.07 9.09 18.47
C VAL A 31 -28.30 9.12 20.00
N ASN A 32 -29.15 8.24 20.56
CA ASN A 32 -29.67 8.29 21.93
C ASN A 32 -29.43 7.02 22.78
N ASP A 33 -28.34 6.28 22.56
CA ASP A 33 -27.96 5.18 23.47
C ASP A 33 -27.22 5.72 24.71
N THR A 34 -27.56 5.23 25.90
CA THR A 34 -26.98 5.66 27.17
C THR A 34 -25.61 5.07 27.48
N ASP A 35 -25.16 4.06 26.72
CA ASP A 35 -23.92 3.34 27.00
C ASP A 35 -22.83 3.51 25.92
N VAL A 36 -23.23 3.84 24.69
CA VAL A 36 -22.31 3.98 23.54
C VAL A 36 -22.70 5.19 22.71
N ARG A 37 -21.78 6.14 22.55
CA ARG A 37 -21.98 7.33 21.72
C ARG A 37 -21.01 7.35 20.55
N MET A 38 -21.54 7.32 19.33
CA MET A 38 -20.71 7.52 18.14
C MET A 38 -20.20 8.96 18.13
N MET A 39 -18.90 9.09 17.95
CA MET A 39 -18.19 10.37 17.96
C MET A 39 -17.86 10.76 16.52
N MET A 40 -17.33 9.85 15.72
CA MET A 40 -16.77 10.20 14.40
C MET A 40 -16.81 9.00 13.45
N GLU A 41 -16.88 9.28 12.15
CA GLU A 41 -16.72 8.33 11.05
C GLU A 41 -15.80 8.94 9.99
N TRP A 42 -14.83 8.17 9.48
CA TRP A 42 -14.01 8.57 8.32
C TRP A 42 -13.49 7.36 7.53
N LYS A 43 -12.73 7.59 6.46
CA LYS A 43 -12.17 6.53 5.59
C LYS A 43 -10.67 6.33 5.77
N TYR A 44 -10.22 5.08 5.64
CA TYR A 44 -8.84 4.60 5.49
C TYR A 44 -7.84 4.82 6.65
N GLU A 45 -7.65 6.02 7.18
CA GLU A 45 -6.53 6.31 8.13
C GLU A 45 -6.94 7.17 9.32
N PHE A 46 -6.44 6.86 10.53
CA PHE A 46 -6.71 7.67 11.72
C PHE A 46 -5.88 8.99 11.70
N PRO A 47 -6.52 10.17 11.73
CA PRO A 47 -5.81 11.43 11.52
C PRO A 47 -4.85 11.78 12.67
N LEU A 48 -3.64 12.22 12.30
CA LEU A 48 -2.56 12.56 13.24
C LEU A 48 -2.99 13.51 14.37
N LEU A 49 -3.84 14.52 14.08
CA LEU A 49 -4.29 15.48 15.09
C LEU A 49 -5.09 14.84 16.23
N PHE A 50 -5.67 13.67 16.03
CA PHE A 50 -6.48 12.97 17.03
C PHE A 50 -5.75 11.79 17.70
N HIS A 51 -4.50 11.49 17.29
CA HIS A 51 -3.64 10.50 17.96
C HIS A 51 -3.49 10.74 19.48
N PRO A 52 -3.44 12.00 19.99
CA PRO A 52 -3.39 12.25 21.43
C PRO A 52 -4.57 11.69 22.23
N LEU A 53 -5.69 11.32 21.60
CA LEU A 53 -6.81 10.67 22.28
C LEU A 53 -6.50 9.27 22.83
N PHE A 54 -5.41 8.64 22.35
CA PHE A 54 -5.00 7.28 22.66
C PHE A 54 -3.58 7.28 23.25
N ASP A 55 -3.46 7.07 24.56
CA ASP A 55 -2.19 7.12 25.27
C ASP A 55 -1.50 5.74 25.37
N ASP A 56 -0.40 5.66 26.12
CA ASP A 56 0.35 4.43 26.38
C ASP A 56 -0.45 3.36 27.15
N THR A 57 -1.64 3.71 27.68
CA THR A 57 -2.56 2.78 28.35
C THR A 57 -3.61 2.19 27.39
N THR A 58 -3.56 2.55 26.11
CA THR A 58 -4.44 2.01 25.07
C THR A 58 -4.33 0.48 25.00
N ALA A 59 -5.47 -0.20 25.09
CA ALA A 59 -5.55 -1.65 25.06
C ALA A 59 -6.23 -2.16 23.78
N ILE A 60 -5.79 -3.32 23.30
CA ILE A 60 -6.46 -4.08 22.25
C ILE A 60 -7.45 -5.02 22.92
N ALA A 61 -8.68 -5.04 22.43
CA ALA A 61 -9.69 -5.98 22.85
C ALA A 61 -10.70 -6.24 21.72
N PRO A 62 -11.55 -7.28 21.83
CA PRO A 62 -12.62 -7.48 20.88
C PRO A 62 -13.51 -6.23 20.74
N PRO A 63 -13.83 -5.76 19.51
CA PRO A 63 -14.86 -4.77 19.30
C PRO A 63 -16.20 -5.24 19.86
N VAL A 64 -16.99 -4.28 20.32
CA VAL A 64 -18.26 -4.50 21.03
C VAL A 64 -19.28 -5.32 20.21
N TYR A 65 -19.11 -5.45 18.90
CA TYR A 65 -20.11 -5.97 17.97
C TYR A 65 -19.80 -7.33 17.32
N ASN A 66 -18.53 -7.78 17.28
CA ASN A 66 -18.15 -8.99 16.52
C ASN A 66 -17.26 -9.99 17.27
N GLY A 67 -16.81 -9.68 18.50
CA GLY A 67 -16.13 -10.63 19.37
C GLY A 67 -14.77 -11.16 18.90
N SER A 68 -14.19 -10.57 17.85
CA SER A 68 -12.85 -10.91 17.31
C SER A 68 -11.85 -9.82 17.72
N GLU A 69 -10.60 -10.11 18.05
CA GLU A 69 -9.66 -9.08 18.52
C GLU A 69 -9.29 -8.06 17.41
N GLY A 70 -9.06 -6.80 17.78
CA GLY A 70 -8.76 -5.72 16.83
C GLY A 70 -9.39 -4.34 17.14
N GLY A 71 -10.08 -4.16 18.27
CA GLY A 71 -10.58 -2.84 18.71
C GLY A 71 -9.60 -2.15 19.64
N LEU A 72 -9.39 -0.83 19.48
CA LEU A 72 -8.52 -0.03 20.34
C LEU A 72 -9.36 0.69 21.39
N TYR A 73 -8.92 0.68 22.67
CA TYR A 73 -9.64 1.29 23.79
C TYR A 73 -8.71 2.14 24.65
N ALA A 74 -9.11 3.37 24.97
CA ALA A 74 -8.31 4.29 25.79
C ALA A 74 -9.17 5.10 26.78
N PRO A 75 -8.64 5.54 27.93
CA PRO A 75 -9.33 6.47 28.82
C PRO A 75 -9.57 7.83 28.14
N ALA A 76 -10.79 8.36 28.21
CA ALA A 76 -11.16 9.58 27.49
C ALA A 76 -10.52 10.85 28.08
N ALA A 77 -10.49 10.98 29.40
CA ALA A 77 -10.02 12.21 30.05
C ALA A 77 -8.52 12.53 29.79
N PRO A 78 -7.57 11.59 29.97
CA PRO A 78 -6.17 11.82 29.64
C PRO A 78 -5.95 12.18 28.16
N GLY A 79 -6.67 11.51 27.26
CA GLY A 79 -6.56 11.77 25.83
C GLY A 79 -7.05 13.17 25.43
N ILE A 80 -8.15 13.65 26.02
CA ILE A 80 -8.65 15.01 25.80
C ILE A 80 -7.69 16.06 26.37
N GLU A 81 -7.08 15.79 27.52
CA GLU A 81 -6.07 16.69 28.10
C GLU A 81 -4.82 16.77 27.21
N ALA A 82 -4.36 15.65 26.65
CA ALA A 82 -3.24 15.60 25.72
C ALA A 82 -3.56 16.33 24.40
N LEU A 83 -4.76 16.12 23.85
CA LEU A 83 -5.23 16.83 22.67
C LEU A 83 -5.28 18.35 22.92
N LYS A 84 -5.80 18.76 24.08
CA LYS A 84 -5.83 20.18 24.47
C LYS A 84 -4.43 20.78 24.59
N ALA A 85 -3.50 20.06 25.21
CA ALA A 85 -2.11 20.51 25.31
C ALA A 85 -1.46 20.71 23.93
N LEU A 86 -1.76 19.86 22.95
CA LEU A 86 -1.31 20.04 21.57
C LEU A 86 -1.88 21.32 20.93
N TYR A 87 -3.18 21.56 21.04
CA TYR A 87 -3.79 22.78 20.47
C TYR A 87 -3.35 24.07 21.19
N ASP A 88 -3.11 24.01 22.51
CA ASP A 88 -2.53 25.13 23.27
C ASP A 88 -1.09 25.41 22.82
N PHE A 89 -0.32 24.36 22.51
CA PHE A 89 1.03 24.50 21.95
C PHE A 89 1.02 25.08 20.52
N ILE A 90 0.12 24.60 19.65
CA ILE A 90 -0.05 25.16 18.29
C ILE A 90 -0.42 26.64 18.38
N GLU A 91 -1.37 27.01 19.23
CA GLU A 91 -1.78 28.41 19.45
C GLU A 91 -0.62 29.27 19.95
N LYS A 92 0.18 28.76 20.89
CA LYS A 92 1.36 29.47 21.41
C LYS A 92 2.39 29.77 20.31
N HIS A 93 2.50 28.88 19.31
CA HIS A 93 3.44 28.99 18.19
C HIS A 93 2.76 29.38 16.87
N GLN A 94 1.56 29.98 16.93
CA GLN A 94 0.72 30.27 15.78
C GLN A 94 1.43 31.07 14.68
N ASP A 95 2.32 32.01 15.03
CA ASP A 95 3.10 32.82 14.08
C ASP A 95 4.01 31.97 13.16
N THR A 96 4.32 30.73 13.57
CA THR A 96 5.17 29.80 12.83
C THR A 96 4.42 28.62 12.24
N LEU A 97 3.20 28.32 12.72
CA LEU A 97 2.48 27.10 12.36
C LEU A 97 1.17 27.36 11.60
N ILE A 98 0.61 28.57 11.70
CA ILE A 98 -0.75 28.88 11.23
C ILE A 98 -0.72 30.07 10.29
N ASP A 99 -1.33 29.92 9.12
CA ASP A 99 -1.47 30.97 8.12
C ASP A 99 -2.70 31.85 8.42
N ASP A 100 -3.80 31.26 8.89
CA ASP A 100 -5.02 31.96 9.34
C ASP A 100 -5.27 31.74 10.84
N ILE A 101 -4.74 32.67 11.65
CA ILE A 101 -4.82 32.61 13.11
C ILE A 101 -6.28 32.70 13.61
N ALA A 102 -7.10 33.52 12.95
CA ALA A 102 -8.48 33.71 13.37
C ALA A 102 -9.31 32.45 13.12
N ALA A 103 -9.18 31.85 11.93
CA ALA A 103 -9.83 30.59 11.60
C ALA A 103 -9.38 29.44 12.51
N PHE A 104 -8.09 29.40 12.90
CA PHE A 104 -7.59 28.41 13.84
C PHE A 104 -8.22 28.55 15.24
N GLN A 105 -8.29 29.76 15.79
CA GLN A 105 -8.87 30.02 17.12
C GLN A 105 -10.37 29.70 17.15
N GLU A 106 -11.10 30.07 16.10
CA GLU A 106 -12.50 29.69 15.93
C GLU A 106 -12.64 28.16 15.89
N THR A 107 -11.82 27.50 15.09
CA THR A 107 -11.84 26.05 14.93
C THR A 107 -11.51 25.31 16.23
N LYS A 108 -10.44 25.70 16.92
CA LYS A 108 -10.08 25.18 18.25
C LYS A 108 -11.27 25.26 19.19
N THR A 109 -11.97 26.39 19.20
CA THR A 109 -13.18 26.59 20.02
C THR A 109 -14.31 25.63 19.63
N LYS A 110 -14.57 25.43 18.33
CA LYS A 110 -15.55 24.45 17.83
C LYS A 110 -15.22 23.03 18.28
N ILE A 111 -13.97 22.59 18.09
CA ILE A 111 -13.50 21.25 18.45
C ILE A 111 -13.70 20.97 19.94
N PHE A 112 -13.22 21.82 20.83
CA PHE A 112 -13.34 21.56 22.28
C PHE A 112 -14.75 21.77 22.81
N THR A 113 -15.56 22.64 22.19
CA THR A 113 -16.99 22.74 22.49
C THR A 113 -17.68 21.42 22.14
N TRP A 114 -17.37 20.85 20.99
CA TRP A 114 -17.91 19.57 20.56
C TRP A 114 -17.51 18.43 21.50
N PHE A 115 -16.22 18.29 21.85
CA PHE A 115 -15.76 17.27 22.81
C PHE A 115 -16.43 17.44 24.18
N SER A 116 -16.62 18.67 24.67
CA SER A 116 -17.29 18.93 25.96
C SER A 116 -18.76 18.51 26.00
N ARG A 117 -19.43 18.43 24.84
CA ARG A 117 -20.83 18.01 24.71
C ARG A 117 -20.96 16.52 24.44
N LYS A 118 -20.07 15.97 23.60
CA LYS A 118 -20.18 14.60 23.10
C LYS A 118 -19.55 13.59 24.05
N VAL A 119 -18.43 13.92 24.71
CA VAL A 119 -17.80 13.01 25.66
C VAL A 119 -18.53 13.07 27.00
N ILE A 120 -19.33 12.05 27.26
CA ILE A 120 -20.11 11.88 28.50
C ILE A 120 -19.72 10.62 29.27
N HIS A 121 -18.88 9.78 28.67
CA HIS A 121 -18.44 8.50 29.19
C HIS A 121 -16.91 8.42 29.36
N PRO A 122 -16.39 7.52 30.21
CA PRO A 122 -14.99 7.55 30.61
C PRO A 122 -14.00 6.97 29.59
N ALA A 123 -14.44 6.26 28.55
CA ALA A 123 -13.55 5.57 27.62
C ALA A 123 -13.84 5.90 26.15
N PHE A 124 -12.82 5.85 25.31
CA PHE A 124 -12.90 5.84 23.85
C PHE A 124 -12.74 4.42 23.31
N HIS A 125 -13.40 4.14 22.18
CA HIS A 125 -13.18 2.96 21.36
C HIS A 125 -12.99 3.36 19.90
N LEU A 126 -11.85 3.00 19.31
CA LEU A 126 -11.59 3.13 17.88
C LEU A 126 -11.80 1.77 17.21
N ASP A 127 -12.74 1.74 16.28
CA ASP A 127 -13.08 0.61 15.42
C ASP A 127 -12.47 0.81 14.03
N ALA A 128 -11.52 -0.05 13.67
CA ALA A 128 -10.79 -0.01 12.41
C ALA A 128 -11.00 -1.28 11.56
N TRP A 129 -12.03 -2.08 11.87
CA TRP A 129 -12.23 -3.41 11.28
C TRP A 129 -12.27 -3.44 9.75
N ASP A 130 -12.98 -2.50 9.13
CA ASP A 130 -13.07 -2.42 7.67
C ASP A 130 -11.71 -2.10 7.01
N VAL A 131 -10.82 -1.40 7.73
CA VAL A 131 -9.45 -1.09 7.30
C VAL A 131 -8.53 -2.29 7.50
N PHE A 132 -8.68 -3.02 8.61
CA PHE A 132 -7.88 -4.23 8.87
C PHE A 132 -8.21 -5.40 7.93
N ASN A 133 -9.31 -5.34 7.16
CA ASN A 133 -9.61 -6.33 6.12
C ASN A 133 -8.86 -6.09 4.79
N MET A 134 -7.87 -5.20 4.75
CA MET A 134 -7.11 -4.90 3.52
C MET A 134 -5.81 -5.72 3.36
N SER A 135 -5.41 -6.48 4.38
CA SER A 135 -4.23 -7.37 4.33
C SER A 135 -4.58 -8.78 4.79
N ASP A 136 -3.70 -9.75 4.50
CA ASP A 136 -3.81 -11.14 4.98
C ASP A 136 -3.36 -11.28 6.45
N GLU A 137 -2.88 -10.20 7.07
CA GLU A 137 -2.46 -10.20 8.48
C GLU A 137 -3.65 -10.19 9.43
N SER A 138 -3.45 -10.68 10.65
CA SER A 138 -4.52 -10.69 11.65
C SER A 138 -4.93 -9.26 12.04
N HIS A 139 -6.20 -9.07 12.42
CA HIS A 139 -6.68 -7.77 12.91
C HIS A 139 -5.99 -7.37 14.22
N GLU A 140 -5.55 -8.34 15.02
CA GLU A 140 -4.75 -8.11 16.22
C GLU A 140 -3.38 -7.50 15.84
N THR A 141 -2.66 -8.11 14.89
CA THR A 141 -1.38 -7.61 14.38
C THR A 141 -1.51 -6.20 13.82
N GLN A 142 -2.52 -5.95 12.99
CA GLN A 142 -2.74 -4.61 12.42
C GLN A 142 -3.14 -3.57 13.48
N ALA A 143 -3.85 -3.99 14.54
CA ALA A 143 -4.12 -3.14 15.69
C ALA A 143 -2.86 -2.82 16.50
N GLU A 144 -1.95 -3.79 16.67
CA GLU A 144 -0.65 -3.59 17.31
C GLU A 144 0.21 -2.57 16.53
N GLU A 145 0.25 -2.68 15.21
CA GLU A 145 0.96 -1.74 14.33
C GLU A 145 0.38 -0.32 14.42
N LEU A 146 -0.96 -0.20 14.38
CA LEU A 146 -1.63 1.10 14.50
C LEU A 146 -1.36 1.74 15.87
N ILE A 147 -1.43 0.98 16.97
CA ILE A 147 -1.08 1.46 18.31
C ILE A 147 0.39 1.92 18.34
N ALA A 148 1.31 1.13 17.79
CA ALA A 148 2.73 1.48 17.77
C ALA A 148 2.99 2.81 17.02
N LEU A 149 2.30 3.03 15.90
CA LEU A 149 2.36 4.29 15.15
C LEU A 149 1.81 5.46 15.97
N ILE A 150 0.63 5.30 16.59
CA ILE A 150 0.01 6.32 17.46
C ILE A 150 0.96 6.70 18.60
N HIS A 151 1.54 5.72 19.30
CA HIS A 151 2.47 5.94 20.40
C HIS A 151 3.74 6.66 19.94
N ALA A 152 4.29 6.27 18.78
CA ALA A 152 5.47 6.91 18.23
C ALA A 152 5.20 8.38 17.82
N ASN A 153 4.05 8.67 17.23
CA ASN A 153 3.61 10.03 16.94
C ASN A 153 3.39 10.84 18.22
N ASN A 154 2.67 10.31 19.22
CA ASN A 154 2.41 10.97 20.49
C ASN A 154 3.71 11.31 21.23
N LYS A 155 4.72 10.43 21.17
CA LYS A 155 6.05 10.70 21.72
C LYS A 155 6.74 11.89 21.04
N ALA A 156 6.65 12.01 19.72
CA ALA A 156 7.20 13.16 18.98
C ALA A 156 6.45 14.46 19.31
N LEU A 157 5.12 14.42 19.38
CA LEU A 157 4.27 15.56 19.79
C LEU A 157 4.63 16.02 21.21
N ALA A 158 4.71 15.09 22.16
CA ALA A 158 5.08 15.38 23.53
C ALA A 158 6.50 15.96 23.65
N ALA A 159 7.46 15.48 22.84
CA ALA A 159 8.81 16.02 22.79
C ALA A 159 8.84 17.46 22.27
N ALA A 160 8.05 17.79 21.25
CA ALA A 160 7.91 19.15 20.74
C ALA A 160 7.33 20.11 21.79
N ILE A 161 6.26 19.68 22.49
CA ILE A 161 5.63 20.44 23.57
C ILE A 161 6.60 20.64 24.73
N ALA A 162 7.29 19.59 25.17
CA ALA A 162 8.22 19.63 26.30
C ALA A 162 9.45 20.50 26.02
N ALA A 163 9.95 20.49 24.78
CA ALA A 163 11.05 21.34 24.34
C ALA A 163 10.62 22.76 23.96
N ASP A 164 9.31 23.04 23.98
CA ASP A 164 8.70 24.28 23.50
C ASP A 164 9.14 24.67 22.08
N ASN A 165 9.30 23.68 21.19
CA ASN A 165 9.92 23.85 19.87
C ASN A 165 9.04 23.27 18.75
N PRO A 166 8.35 24.12 17.96
CA PRO A 166 7.42 23.66 16.93
C PRO A 166 8.10 22.94 15.77
N ALA A 167 9.40 23.16 15.53
CA ALA A 167 10.14 22.46 14.48
C ALA A 167 10.30 20.96 14.74
N LEU A 168 10.11 20.50 15.98
CA LEU A 168 10.14 19.08 16.32
C LEU A 168 8.86 18.34 15.92
N LEU A 169 7.77 19.04 15.58
CA LEU A 169 6.53 18.40 15.11
C LEU A 169 6.75 17.62 13.80
N ASP A 170 7.68 18.06 12.95
CA ASP A 170 8.02 17.37 11.70
C ASP A 170 8.77 16.03 11.93
N SER A 171 9.15 15.73 13.18
CA SER A 171 9.76 14.45 13.56
C SER A 171 8.74 13.33 13.82
N CYS A 172 7.43 13.63 13.76
CA CYS A 172 6.40 12.60 13.81
C CYS A 172 6.63 11.56 12.68
N PRO A 173 6.66 10.26 13.00
CA PRO A 173 6.75 9.17 12.01
C PRO A 173 5.76 9.31 10.86
N TYR A 174 4.58 9.88 11.12
CA TYR A 174 3.59 10.23 10.10
C TYR A 174 4.19 10.96 8.88
N PHE A 175 5.12 11.91 9.05
CA PHE A 175 5.70 12.62 7.90
C PHE A 175 6.86 11.87 7.22
N GLN A 176 7.30 10.75 7.80
CA GLN A 176 8.46 9.98 7.35
C GLN A 176 8.07 8.78 6.46
N GLU A 177 6.79 8.41 6.42
CA GLU A 177 6.28 7.32 5.58
C GLU A 177 6.27 7.69 4.08
N GLN A 178 6.66 6.73 3.24
CA GLN A 178 6.62 6.88 1.79
C GLN A 178 5.16 6.87 1.31
N GLY A 179 4.75 7.93 0.59
CA GLY A 179 3.39 8.08 0.06
C GLY A 179 2.53 9.14 0.76
N ASN A 180 2.92 9.63 1.95
CA ASN A 180 2.14 10.66 2.62
C ASN A 180 2.17 12.00 1.87
N TYR A 181 0.98 12.58 1.70
CA TYR A 181 0.75 13.81 0.93
C TYR A 181 1.41 15.03 1.60
N PHE A 182 1.27 15.14 2.92
CA PHE A 182 1.93 16.20 3.70
C PHE A 182 3.32 15.78 4.14
N LYS A 183 4.28 16.70 4.03
CA LYS A 183 5.68 16.47 4.45
C LYS A 183 6.07 17.20 5.73
N THR A 184 5.23 18.12 6.20
CA THR A 184 5.44 18.85 7.45
C THR A 184 4.13 19.06 8.21
N PHE A 185 4.21 19.26 9.51
CA PHE A 185 3.05 19.52 10.37
C PHE A 185 2.36 20.85 10.00
N ARG A 186 3.14 21.85 9.57
CA ARG A 186 2.59 23.12 9.07
C ARG A 186 1.77 22.92 7.79
N GLN A 187 2.23 22.08 6.85
CA GLN A 187 1.46 21.80 5.63
C GLN A 187 0.14 21.13 5.95
N LEU A 188 0.13 20.16 6.86
CA LEU A 188 -1.09 19.50 7.32
C LEU A 188 -2.08 20.49 7.95
N LEU A 189 -1.62 21.36 8.85
CA LEU A 189 -2.48 22.32 9.54
C LEU A 189 -3.15 23.33 8.61
N ASN A 190 -2.43 23.80 7.58
CA ASN A 190 -2.89 24.86 6.69
C ASN A 190 -3.51 24.34 5.39
N GLU A 191 -3.76 23.04 5.28
CA GLU A 191 -4.56 22.49 4.18
C GLU A 191 -6.00 23.01 4.28
N PRO A 192 -6.51 23.78 3.30
CA PRO A 192 -7.83 24.41 3.40
C PRO A 192 -8.96 23.41 3.63
N LEU A 193 -8.87 22.22 3.03
CA LEU A 193 -9.86 21.15 3.22
C LEU A 193 -9.77 20.46 4.58
N TYR A 194 -8.65 20.57 5.30
CA TYR A 194 -8.44 19.93 6.59
C TYR A 194 -9.01 20.74 7.74
N GLN A 195 -9.16 22.06 7.57
CA GLN A 195 -9.75 23.00 8.55
C GLN A 195 -9.24 22.74 9.97
N PHE A 196 -7.92 22.64 10.16
CA PHE A 196 -7.30 22.34 11.46
C PHE A 196 -7.89 21.10 12.18
N GLY A 197 -8.39 20.11 11.45
CA GLY A 197 -9.04 18.90 11.97
C GLY A 197 -10.57 18.97 12.09
N TRP A 198 -11.19 20.13 11.90
CA TRP A 198 -12.65 20.30 12.00
C TRP A 198 -13.41 19.64 10.87
N SER A 199 -12.91 19.69 9.63
CA SER A 199 -13.62 19.10 8.49
C SER A 199 -13.81 17.59 8.66
N ILE A 200 -12.85 16.92 9.29
CA ILE A 200 -12.94 15.49 9.62
C ILE A 200 -14.01 15.25 10.67
N LEU A 201 -13.99 16.01 11.77
CA LEU A 201 -15.01 15.96 12.81
C LEU A 201 -16.41 16.22 12.23
N ALA A 202 -16.56 17.27 11.42
CA ALA A 202 -17.81 17.68 10.79
C ALA A 202 -18.34 16.65 9.78
N SER A 203 -17.46 16.05 8.97
CA SER A 203 -17.83 15.05 7.96
C SER A 203 -18.42 13.76 8.57
N GLY A 204 -18.02 13.43 9.80
CA GLY A 204 -18.53 12.28 10.55
C GLY A 204 -19.84 12.56 11.31
N MET A 205 -20.36 13.79 11.30
CA MET A 205 -21.59 14.17 12.03
C MET A 205 -22.90 13.71 11.35
N SER A 206 -22.86 12.69 10.49
CA SER A 206 -24.06 12.26 9.75
C SER A 206 -25.14 11.77 10.72
N GLY A 207 -26.24 12.52 10.80
CA GLY A 207 -27.40 12.21 11.63
C GLY A 207 -27.35 12.76 13.06
N ASP A 208 -26.35 13.57 13.41
CA ASP A 208 -26.17 14.12 14.75
C ASP A 208 -26.43 15.63 14.76
N GLU A 209 -27.62 16.01 14.27
CA GLU A 209 -28.08 17.40 14.28
C GLU A 209 -28.61 17.78 15.67
N ASP A 210 -27.97 18.74 16.33
CA ASP A 210 -28.63 19.63 17.30
C ASP A 210 -29.66 20.48 16.52
N GLU A 211 -30.71 19.88 15.96
CA GLU A 211 -31.76 20.59 15.23
C GLU A 211 -32.56 21.43 16.22
N LEU A 212 -32.16 22.69 16.39
CA LEU A 212 -33.05 23.71 16.93
C LEU A 212 -34.23 23.83 15.97
N GLN A 213 -35.41 23.44 16.44
CA GLN A 213 -36.61 23.45 15.63
C GLN A 213 -37.27 24.81 15.71
N VAL A 214 -37.52 25.41 14.54
CA VAL A 214 -38.33 26.63 14.44
C VAL A 214 -39.78 26.27 14.73
N PHE A 215 -40.36 26.88 15.77
CA PHE A 215 -41.78 26.78 16.08
C PHE A 215 -42.47 28.12 15.91
N SER A 216 -43.78 28.11 15.66
CA SER A 216 -44.57 29.32 15.47
C SER A 216 -45.65 29.49 16.54
N GLU A 217 -45.77 30.70 17.08
CA GLU A 217 -46.95 31.15 17.84
C GLU A 217 -47.58 32.36 17.15
N GLY A 218 -48.75 32.16 16.55
CA GLY A 218 -49.35 33.16 15.68
C GLY A 218 -48.50 33.40 14.43
N ASN A 219 -48.09 34.66 14.21
CA ASN A 219 -47.23 35.06 13.09
C ASN A 219 -45.75 35.19 13.49
N LEU A 220 -45.40 34.86 14.73
CA LEU A 220 -44.04 34.96 15.23
C LEU A 220 -43.44 33.56 15.40
N LYS A 221 -42.12 33.48 15.27
CA LYS A 221 -41.31 32.28 15.30
C LYS A 221 -40.32 32.34 16.47
N GLY A 222 -40.07 31.18 17.06
CA GLY A 222 -39.11 30.94 18.13
C GLY A 222 -38.32 29.65 17.85
N LEU A 223 -37.40 29.31 18.74
CA LEU A 223 -36.56 28.11 18.65
C LEU A 223 -36.80 27.18 19.84
N LYS A 224 -36.90 25.88 19.56
CA LYS A 224 -36.94 24.81 20.56
C LYS A 224 -35.75 23.87 20.38
N ASP A 225 -35.24 23.34 21.48
CA ASP A 225 -34.27 22.25 21.44
C ASP A 225 -34.93 20.91 21.10
N THR A 226 -34.12 19.86 20.96
CA THR A 226 -34.55 18.50 20.62
C THR A 226 -35.46 17.86 21.68
N ASP A 227 -35.41 18.36 22.91
CA ASP A 227 -36.27 17.94 24.03
C ASP A 227 -37.60 18.71 24.06
N GLY A 228 -37.80 19.65 23.13
CA GLY A 228 -38.99 20.49 23.01
C GLY A 228 -39.01 21.69 23.96
N ASN A 229 -37.90 22.00 24.65
CA ASN A 229 -37.79 23.17 25.50
C ASN A 229 -37.58 24.42 24.66
N GLU A 230 -38.18 25.54 25.08
CA GLU A 230 -38.01 26.83 24.41
C GLU A 230 -36.63 27.41 24.69
N VAL A 231 -35.83 27.55 23.63
CA VAL A 231 -34.54 28.26 23.62
C VAL A 231 -34.76 29.74 23.34
N VAL A 232 -35.66 30.04 22.39
CA VAL A 232 -36.10 31.39 22.06
C VAL A 232 -37.62 31.40 21.99
N ALA A 233 -38.27 32.26 22.77
CA ALA A 233 -39.71 32.49 22.66
C ALA A 233 -40.10 33.00 21.27
N ALA A 234 -41.36 32.82 20.87
CA ALA A 234 -41.84 33.30 19.57
C ALA A 234 -41.89 34.83 19.48
N ILE A 235 -40.77 35.46 19.12
CA ILE A 235 -40.58 36.92 19.09
C ILE A 235 -40.07 37.46 17.74
N TYR A 236 -39.68 36.58 16.82
CA TYR A 236 -39.17 36.94 15.51
C TYR A 236 -40.25 36.75 14.45
N GLU A 237 -40.29 37.59 13.43
CA GLU A 237 -41.19 37.42 12.28
C GLU A 237 -40.73 36.24 11.40
N GLU A 238 -39.41 36.07 11.29
CA GLU A 238 -38.77 35.00 10.52
C GLU A 238 -37.48 34.56 11.22
N ILE A 239 -37.17 33.26 11.18
CA ILE A 239 -35.90 32.68 11.60
C ILE A 239 -35.46 31.81 10.45
N TYR A 240 -34.43 32.23 9.73
CA TYR A 240 -33.80 31.41 8.71
C TYR A 240 -32.96 30.34 9.43
N GLY A 241 -33.08 29.08 9.02
CA GLY A 241 -32.40 27.97 9.70
C GLY A 241 -30.88 28.17 9.73
N PHE A 242 -30.19 27.49 10.65
CA PHE A 242 -28.73 27.54 10.70
C PHE A 242 -28.15 26.81 9.48
N PRO A 243 -27.33 27.47 8.63
CA PRO A 243 -26.62 26.80 7.56
C PRO A 243 -25.72 25.67 8.08
N TYR A 244 -25.42 24.67 7.26
CA TYR A 244 -24.60 23.52 7.66
C TYR A 244 -23.25 23.97 8.23
N GLY A 245 -22.97 23.63 9.48
CA GLY A 245 -21.72 24.01 10.16
C GLY A 245 -21.63 25.48 10.63
N ALA A 246 -22.65 26.31 10.40
CA ALA A 246 -22.69 27.69 10.86
C ALA A 246 -23.22 27.81 12.31
N ASP A 247 -22.77 28.84 13.02
CA ASP A 247 -23.15 29.11 14.42
C ASP A 247 -24.14 30.27 14.57
N LEU A 248 -24.45 30.98 13.48
CA LEU A 248 -25.37 32.11 13.43
C LEU A 248 -26.50 31.83 12.44
N ALA A 249 -27.68 32.36 12.75
CA ALA A 249 -28.87 32.33 11.92
C ALA A 249 -29.41 33.74 11.71
N VAL A 250 -29.87 34.05 10.50
CA VAL A 250 -30.55 35.32 10.18
C VAL A 250 -31.94 35.32 10.84
N VAL A 251 -32.28 36.42 11.49
CA VAL A 251 -33.60 36.64 12.10
C VAL A 251 -34.21 37.97 11.69
N MET A 252 -35.53 38.00 11.57
CA MET A 252 -36.29 39.20 11.25
C MET A 252 -37.13 39.66 12.44
N LYS A 253 -37.05 40.94 12.78
CA LYS A 253 -37.87 41.56 13.83
C LYS A 253 -38.21 43.00 13.45
N ASN A 254 -39.49 43.35 13.45
CA ASN A 254 -39.99 44.66 13.03
C ASN A 254 -39.55 45.04 11.60
N GLY A 255 -39.51 44.07 10.69
CA GLY A 255 -39.06 44.27 9.30
C GLY A 255 -37.56 44.59 9.15
N LYS A 256 -36.73 44.24 10.14
CA LYS A 256 -35.27 44.39 10.11
C LYS A 256 -34.58 43.07 10.36
N ALA A 257 -33.48 42.83 9.66
CA ALA A 257 -32.65 41.65 9.80
C ALA A 257 -31.57 41.83 10.88
N GLY A 258 -31.27 40.75 11.59
CA GLY A 258 -30.20 40.61 12.58
C GLY A 258 -29.75 39.16 12.66
N TYR A 259 -28.93 38.81 13.65
CA TYR A 259 -28.39 37.45 13.80
C TYR A 259 -28.46 36.96 15.24
N ILE A 260 -28.84 35.69 15.40
CA ILE A 260 -28.80 34.98 16.68
C ILE A 260 -27.82 33.82 16.60
N ASP A 261 -27.24 33.43 17.73
CA ASP A 261 -26.50 32.18 17.85
C ASP A 261 -27.42 31.01 18.27
N LYS A 262 -26.86 29.79 18.28
CA LYS A 262 -27.56 28.55 18.70
C LYS A 262 -28.07 28.58 20.14
N SER A 263 -27.59 29.48 21.00
CA SER A 263 -28.14 29.66 22.35
C SER A 263 -29.38 30.55 22.36
N GLY A 264 -29.75 31.12 21.22
CA GLY A 264 -30.83 32.09 21.11
C GLY A 264 -30.43 33.52 21.46
N ARG A 265 -29.14 33.78 21.70
CA ARG A 265 -28.63 35.11 21.99
C ARG A 265 -28.55 35.92 20.70
N GLU A 266 -29.11 37.12 20.74
CA GLU A 266 -28.95 38.14 19.68
C GLU A 266 -27.47 38.58 19.65
N VAL A 267 -26.74 38.12 18.65
CA VAL A 267 -25.33 38.48 18.40
C VAL A 267 -25.26 39.82 17.68
N MET A 268 -26.15 40.03 16.71
CA MET A 268 -26.30 41.29 16.01
C MET A 268 -27.78 41.72 16.06
N PRO A 269 -28.06 42.96 16.49
CA PRO A 269 -29.44 43.41 16.61
C PRO A 269 -30.11 43.51 15.25
N CYS A 270 -31.44 43.35 15.24
CA CYS A 270 -32.25 43.52 14.03
C CYS A 270 -32.28 44.99 13.56
N VAL A 271 -31.25 45.42 12.84
CA VAL A 271 -31.06 46.80 12.36
C VAL A 271 -30.86 46.90 10.85
N PHE A 272 -30.51 45.81 10.19
CA PHE A 272 -30.27 45.76 8.75
C PHE A 272 -31.60 45.75 7.99
N ASP A 273 -31.64 46.40 6.83
CA ASP A 273 -32.77 46.31 5.91
C ASP A 273 -32.91 44.89 5.34
N ASP A 274 -31.78 44.22 5.11
CA ASP A 274 -31.69 42.82 4.66
C ASP A 274 -30.34 42.21 5.10
N ALA A 275 -30.27 40.89 5.22
CA ALA A 275 -29.06 40.18 5.65
C ALA A 275 -29.03 38.75 5.13
N TYR A 276 -27.84 38.25 4.79
CA TYR A 276 -27.61 36.94 4.18
C TYR A 276 -26.78 36.04 5.10
N ASP A 277 -26.71 34.75 4.78
CA ASP A 277 -25.92 33.78 5.54
C ASP A 277 -24.41 34.12 5.47
N PHE A 278 -23.67 33.64 6.47
CA PHE A 278 -22.22 33.77 6.49
C PHE A 278 -21.57 32.77 5.53
N GLU A 279 -20.73 33.27 4.62
CA GLU A 279 -19.89 32.49 3.71
C GLU A 279 -18.44 32.98 3.85
N ASP A 280 -17.48 32.06 4.00
CA ASP A 280 -16.04 32.37 4.18
C ASP A 280 -15.74 33.43 5.26
N GLY A 281 -16.52 33.45 6.36
CA GLY A 281 -16.32 34.34 7.50
C GLY A 281 -16.99 35.73 7.39
N TYR A 282 -17.71 36.00 6.30
CA TYR A 282 -18.41 37.27 6.07
C TYR A 282 -19.87 37.07 5.71
N ALA A 283 -20.71 38.06 6.01
CA ALA A 283 -22.10 38.09 5.56
C ALA A 283 -22.42 39.38 4.81
N ALA A 284 -23.16 39.26 3.72
CA ALA A 284 -23.74 40.39 3.01
C ALA A 284 -24.90 40.99 3.80
N VAL A 285 -24.92 42.31 3.92
CA VAL A 285 -25.99 43.06 4.58
C VAL A 285 -26.36 44.30 3.79
N VAL A 286 -27.64 44.67 3.88
CA VAL A 286 -28.15 45.94 3.39
C VAL A 286 -28.45 46.84 4.58
N ALA A 287 -27.77 47.98 4.68
CA ALA A 287 -28.01 48.98 5.72
C ALA A 287 -28.31 50.34 5.09
N HIS A 288 -29.44 50.94 5.46
CA HIS A 288 -29.95 52.17 4.87
C HIS A 288 -30.11 52.10 3.34
N GLY A 289 -30.52 50.93 2.83
CA GLY A 289 -30.66 50.66 1.40
C GLY A 289 -29.34 50.60 0.63
N LYS A 290 -28.21 50.36 1.32
CA LYS A 290 -26.88 50.24 0.73
C LYS A 290 -26.23 48.91 1.11
N PHE A 291 -25.55 48.29 0.16
CA PHE A 291 -24.85 47.02 0.31
C PHE A 291 -23.51 47.19 1.03
N GLY A 292 -23.22 46.29 1.96
CA GLY A 292 -21.92 46.14 2.63
C GLY A 292 -21.71 44.71 3.14
N LEU A 293 -20.55 44.45 3.74
CA LEU A 293 -20.19 43.16 4.33
C LEU A 293 -19.80 43.33 5.80
N ILE A 294 -20.26 42.41 6.63
CA ILE A 294 -19.89 42.33 8.05
C ILE A 294 -19.14 41.02 8.35
N ASP A 295 -18.28 41.05 9.37
CA ASP A 295 -17.74 39.83 9.98
C ASP A 295 -18.71 39.23 11.02
N THR A 296 -18.35 38.08 11.60
CA THR A 296 -19.16 37.35 12.60
C THR A 296 -19.36 38.09 13.92
N GLU A 297 -18.62 39.18 14.15
CA GLU A 297 -18.80 40.09 15.28
C GLU A 297 -19.72 41.28 14.94
N GLY A 298 -20.09 41.44 13.67
CA GLY A 298 -20.95 42.51 13.18
C GLY A 298 -20.18 43.77 12.77
N ASN A 299 -18.85 43.71 12.69
CA ASN A 299 -18.05 44.82 12.22
C ASN A 299 -18.10 44.88 10.69
N PHE A 300 -18.31 46.08 10.13
CA PHE A 300 -18.24 46.27 8.69
C PHE A 300 -16.80 46.08 8.18
N LYS A 301 -16.58 45.04 7.38
CA LYS A 301 -15.37 44.86 6.57
C LYS A 301 -15.46 45.68 5.30
N LEU A 302 -16.63 45.64 4.67
CA LEU A 302 -16.98 46.52 3.58
C LEU A 302 -18.13 47.44 4.05
N PRO A 303 -17.92 48.76 4.16
CA PRO A 303 -18.98 49.65 4.63
C PRO A 303 -20.19 49.63 3.69
N ALA A 304 -21.39 49.77 4.26
CA ALA A 304 -22.65 49.82 3.51
C ALA A 304 -22.80 51.14 2.72
N ILE A 305 -22.06 51.27 1.60
CA ILE A 305 -22.03 52.47 0.75
C ILE A 305 -22.39 52.19 -0.71
N TYR A 306 -22.43 50.92 -1.12
CA TYR A 306 -22.69 50.51 -2.50
C TYR A 306 -24.18 50.42 -2.78
N GLU A 307 -24.58 50.69 -4.02
CA GLU A 307 -25.98 50.67 -4.45
C GLU A 307 -26.56 49.25 -4.42
N ASP A 308 -25.73 48.28 -4.78
CA ASP A 308 -26.04 46.85 -4.81
C ASP A 308 -24.72 46.05 -4.76
N GLY A 309 -24.79 44.75 -4.50
CA GLY A 309 -23.63 43.88 -4.53
C GLY A 309 -23.90 42.45 -4.11
N HIS A 310 -22.92 41.58 -4.38
CA HIS A 310 -22.91 40.18 -3.97
C HIS A 310 -21.49 39.62 -3.93
N VAL A 311 -21.28 38.62 -3.09
CA VAL A 311 -19.99 37.94 -2.96
C VAL A 311 -19.79 37.00 -4.15
N LEU A 312 -18.60 37.02 -4.75
CA LEU A 312 -18.23 36.14 -5.88
C LEU A 312 -17.34 34.97 -5.42
N SER A 313 -16.50 35.21 -4.42
CA SER A 313 -15.58 34.26 -3.77
C SER A 313 -15.03 34.89 -2.49
N ALA A 314 -14.29 34.13 -1.67
CA ALA A 314 -13.60 34.61 -0.47
C ALA A 314 -12.79 35.91 -0.64
N THR A 315 -12.29 36.21 -1.85
CA THR A 315 -11.41 37.37 -2.11
C THR A 315 -12.00 38.41 -3.07
N ALA A 316 -13.21 38.20 -3.59
CA ALA A 316 -13.76 39.03 -4.66
C ALA A 316 -15.26 39.29 -4.48
N ILE A 317 -15.66 40.55 -4.63
CA ILE A 317 -17.02 41.03 -4.39
C ILE A 317 -17.45 41.87 -5.59
N ALA A 318 -18.61 41.56 -6.16
CA ALA A 318 -19.24 42.40 -7.16
C ALA A 318 -20.00 43.53 -6.45
N VAL A 319 -19.77 44.78 -6.85
CA VAL A 319 -20.47 45.94 -6.28
C VAL A 319 -20.93 46.91 -7.35
N GLN A 320 -22.05 47.57 -7.10
CA GLN A 320 -22.59 48.63 -7.94
C GLN A 320 -22.32 50.02 -7.33
N GLN A 321 -21.75 50.91 -8.13
CA GLN A 321 -21.55 52.31 -7.78
C GLN A 321 -21.83 53.20 -9.00
N ASP A 322 -22.60 54.28 -8.80
CA ASP A 322 -23.01 55.22 -9.84
C ASP A 322 -23.70 54.52 -11.03
N GLY A 323 -24.47 53.45 -10.76
CA GLY A 323 -25.13 52.61 -11.75
C GLY A 323 -24.22 51.65 -12.53
N LEU A 324 -22.93 51.58 -12.22
CA LEU A 324 -21.94 50.71 -12.89
C LEU A 324 -21.50 49.58 -11.96
N TRP A 325 -21.21 48.41 -12.51
CA TRP A 325 -20.72 47.24 -11.76
C TRP A 325 -19.20 47.11 -11.85
N GLY A 326 -18.55 46.86 -10.72
CA GLY A 326 -17.12 46.55 -10.63
C GLY A 326 -16.87 45.33 -9.74
N ILE A 327 -15.63 44.84 -9.74
CA ILE A 327 -15.19 43.82 -8.77
C ILE A 327 -14.14 44.46 -7.87
N ILE A 328 -14.32 44.30 -6.57
CA ILE A 328 -13.40 44.76 -5.53
C ILE A 328 -12.95 43.60 -4.63
N ASP A 329 -11.85 43.79 -3.92
CA ASP A 329 -11.48 42.92 -2.80
C ASP A 329 -12.18 43.35 -1.50
N ILE A 330 -11.93 42.62 -0.41
CA ILE A 330 -12.52 42.88 0.91
C ILE A 330 -12.11 44.24 1.52
N ASP A 331 -10.96 44.78 1.09
CA ASP A 331 -10.45 46.10 1.51
C ASP A 331 -11.00 47.23 0.63
N GLY A 332 -11.80 46.92 -0.39
CA GLY A 332 -12.37 47.87 -1.33
C GLY A 332 -11.44 48.27 -2.48
N GLN A 333 -10.33 47.57 -2.70
CA GLN A 333 -9.47 47.82 -3.87
C GLN A 333 -10.13 47.27 -5.12
N VAL A 334 -10.09 48.05 -6.20
CA VAL A 334 -10.68 47.69 -7.48
C VAL A 334 -9.84 46.61 -8.17
N LEU A 335 -10.37 45.38 -8.22
CA LEU A 335 -9.81 44.24 -8.96
C LEU A 335 -10.19 44.29 -10.43
N LEU A 336 -11.45 44.61 -10.73
CA LEU A 336 -11.97 44.83 -12.08
C LEU A 336 -12.69 46.19 -12.13
N PRO A 337 -12.31 47.10 -13.05
CA PRO A 337 -12.90 48.43 -13.14
C PRO A 337 -14.42 48.43 -13.36
N PHE A 338 -15.10 49.43 -12.78
CA PHE A 338 -16.54 49.65 -12.95
C PHE A 338 -16.94 49.83 -14.41
N ARG A 339 -17.97 49.09 -14.86
CA ARG A 339 -18.46 49.04 -16.24
C ARG A 339 -19.98 48.99 -16.29
N ASP A 340 -20.52 49.43 -17.41
CA ASP A 340 -21.94 49.34 -17.71
C ASP A 340 -22.28 47.92 -18.17
N VAL A 341 -22.56 47.06 -17.20
CA VAL A 341 -23.00 45.67 -17.40
C VAL A 341 -24.27 45.43 -16.58
N LYS A 342 -25.03 44.41 -16.96
CA LYS A 342 -26.24 44.01 -16.26
C LYS A 342 -25.92 43.27 -14.96
N GLU A 343 -24.98 42.34 -15.01
CA GLU A 343 -24.59 41.48 -13.88
C GLU A 343 -23.17 40.93 -14.05
N ILE A 344 -22.56 40.56 -12.92
CA ILE A 344 -21.27 39.87 -12.84
C ILE A 344 -21.52 38.52 -12.17
N ILE A 345 -21.07 37.44 -12.80
CA ILE A 345 -21.29 36.07 -12.34
C ILE A 345 -19.92 35.42 -12.12
N ALA A 346 -19.75 34.74 -10.98
CA ALA A 346 -18.65 33.82 -10.78
C ALA A 346 -19.11 32.41 -11.17
N GLU A 347 -18.37 31.75 -12.06
CA GLU A 347 -18.57 30.34 -12.36
C GLU A 347 -17.52 29.53 -11.62
N GLN A 348 -17.99 28.64 -10.76
CA GLN A 348 -17.15 27.76 -9.96
C GLN A 348 -17.17 26.34 -10.54
N THR A 349 -15.98 25.78 -10.67
CA THR A 349 -15.74 24.34 -10.85
C THR A 349 -15.22 23.78 -9.53
N TYR A 350 -15.09 22.46 -9.40
CA TYR A 350 -14.54 21.82 -8.20
C TYR A 350 -13.15 22.35 -7.78
N THR A 351 -12.41 22.98 -8.70
CA THR A 351 -11.02 23.37 -8.50
C THR A 351 -10.71 24.83 -8.86
N PHE A 352 -11.60 25.55 -9.57
CA PHE A 352 -11.30 26.91 -10.07
C PHE A 352 -12.54 27.81 -10.17
N THR A 353 -12.32 29.12 -10.02
CA THR A 353 -13.30 30.19 -10.25
C THR A 353 -12.89 31.04 -11.46
N TYR A 354 -13.86 31.43 -12.29
CA TYR A 354 -13.66 32.44 -13.34
C TYR A 354 -14.89 33.34 -13.44
N TYR A 355 -14.74 34.51 -14.07
CA TYR A 355 -15.75 35.57 -13.99
C TYR A 355 -16.34 35.89 -15.35
N LYS A 356 -17.67 35.97 -15.40
CA LYS A 356 -18.46 36.35 -16.56
C LYS A 356 -19.11 37.70 -16.31
N LEU A 357 -18.86 38.66 -17.19
CA LEU A 357 -19.55 39.95 -17.27
C LEU A 357 -20.61 39.88 -18.36
N VAL A 358 -21.87 40.13 -18.01
CA VAL A 358 -23.01 40.11 -18.94
C VAL A 358 -23.52 41.54 -19.15
N GLY A 359 -23.41 42.06 -20.36
CA GLY A 359 -23.93 43.38 -20.73
C GLY A 359 -25.44 43.39 -20.96
N HIS A 360 -26.00 44.58 -21.15
CA HIS A 360 -27.45 44.80 -21.28
C HIS A 360 -28.06 44.15 -22.53
N GLN A 361 -27.27 43.93 -23.59
CA GLN A 361 -27.70 43.21 -24.79
C GLN A 361 -27.26 41.74 -24.79
N GLN A 362 -26.98 41.17 -23.61
CA GLN A 362 -26.41 39.83 -23.43
C GLN A 362 -25.03 39.66 -24.09
N GLU A 363 -24.27 40.74 -24.26
CA GLU A 363 -22.86 40.60 -24.62
C GLU A 363 -22.05 40.04 -23.44
N GLU A 364 -21.15 39.11 -23.71
CA GLU A 364 -20.40 38.41 -22.67
C GLU A 364 -18.91 38.78 -22.74
N SER A 365 -18.27 38.92 -21.57
CA SER A 365 -16.80 38.95 -21.48
C SER A 365 -16.34 38.14 -20.29
N TRP A 366 -15.29 37.35 -20.50
CA TRP A 366 -14.85 36.33 -19.55
C TRP A 366 -13.45 36.67 -19.02
N TYR A 367 -13.19 36.38 -17.75
CA TYR A 367 -11.95 36.70 -17.05
C TYR A 367 -11.46 35.54 -16.20
N THR A 368 -10.14 35.38 -16.09
CA THR A 368 -9.48 34.42 -15.20
C THR A 368 -9.76 34.75 -13.73
N HIS A 369 -9.40 33.83 -12.82
CA HIS A 369 -9.42 34.10 -11.37
C HIS A 369 -8.56 35.32 -10.99
N ALA A 370 -7.51 35.61 -11.76
CA ALA A 370 -6.63 36.77 -11.59
C ALA A 370 -7.12 38.02 -12.33
N PHE A 371 -8.40 38.06 -12.74
CA PHE A 371 -9.07 39.15 -13.43
C PHE A 371 -8.40 39.54 -14.76
N LYS A 372 -7.76 38.58 -15.44
CA LYS A 372 -7.18 38.79 -16.77
C LYS A 372 -8.18 38.41 -17.86
N PRO A 373 -8.27 39.16 -18.97
CA PRO A 373 -9.21 38.83 -20.04
C PRO A 373 -8.95 37.44 -20.60
N LEU A 374 -9.98 36.58 -20.63
CA LEU A 374 -9.96 35.30 -21.33
C LEU A 374 -10.45 35.49 -22.78
N VAL A 375 -11.67 36.00 -22.94
CA VAL A 375 -12.31 36.14 -24.25
C VAL A 375 -13.47 37.13 -24.21
N ILE A 376 -13.68 37.82 -25.32
CA ILE A 376 -14.83 38.71 -25.54
C ILE A 376 -15.80 38.05 -26.51
N GLY A 377 -17.09 38.06 -26.16
CA GLY A 377 -18.18 37.47 -26.90
C GLY A 377 -18.57 36.07 -26.39
N PRO A 378 -19.62 35.49 -26.98
CA PRO A 378 -20.13 34.18 -26.58
C PRO A 378 -19.11 33.08 -26.85
N VAL A 379 -19.08 32.10 -25.95
CA VAL A 379 -18.26 30.88 -26.05
C VAL A 379 -19.16 29.66 -26.00
N SER A 380 -18.71 28.56 -26.59
CA SER A 380 -19.41 27.27 -26.49
C SER A 380 -19.00 26.47 -25.25
N GLY A 381 -17.89 26.83 -24.61
CA GLY A 381 -17.44 26.22 -23.35
C GLY A 381 -16.09 26.76 -22.89
N ILE A 382 -15.88 26.75 -21.58
CA ILE A 382 -14.60 27.00 -20.92
C ILE A 382 -14.33 25.80 -20.01
N GLU A 383 -13.21 25.13 -20.22
CA GLU A 383 -12.72 24.04 -19.38
C GLU A 383 -11.41 24.48 -18.70
N CYS A 384 -11.13 23.97 -17.50
CA CYS A 384 -9.91 24.27 -16.76
C CYS A 384 -9.04 23.02 -16.65
N PHE A 385 -7.72 23.21 -16.70
CA PHE A 385 -6.71 22.18 -16.50
C PHE A 385 -5.54 22.79 -15.73
N GLY A 386 -5.43 22.51 -14.42
CA GLY A 386 -4.54 23.28 -13.55
C GLY A 386 -4.82 24.79 -13.66
N GLU A 387 -3.76 25.59 -13.70
CA GLU A 387 -3.82 27.06 -13.86
C GLU A 387 -4.14 27.53 -15.30
N TYR A 388 -4.60 26.62 -16.17
CA TYR A 388 -4.83 26.88 -17.59
C TYR A 388 -6.30 26.78 -17.98
N TYR A 389 -6.71 27.63 -18.92
CA TYR A 389 -8.08 27.75 -19.43
C TYR A 389 -8.13 27.31 -20.90
N ILE A 390 -8.99 26.35 -21.20
CA ILE A 390 -9.32 25.88 -22.54
C ILE A 390 -10.61 26.57 -22.96
N VAL A 391 -10.48 27.59 -23.80
CA VAL A 391 -11.61 28.38 -24.31
C VAL A 391 -12.04 27.84 -25.67
N THR A 392 -13.28 27.39 -25.79
CA THR A 392 -13.86 26.95 -27.07
C THR A 392 -14.82 28.01 -27.62
N LYS A 393 -14.47 28.56 -28.78
CA LYS A 393 -15.24 29.59 -29.50
C LYS A 393 -15.29 29.28 -30.99
N ASP A 394 -16.48 29.36 -31.59
CA ASP A 394 -16.70 29.10 -33.02
C ASP A 394 -16.13 27.74 -33.51
N GLY A 395 -16.17 26.72 -32.63
CA GLY A 395 -15.62 25.39 -32.89
C GLY A 395 -14.09 25.32 -32.91
N ARG A 396 -13.42 26.30 -32.32
CA ARG A 396 -11.96 26.36 -32.15
C ARG A 396 -11.59 26.46 -30.68
N ALA A 397 -10.58 25.72 -30.27
CA ALA A 397 -10.07 25.72 -28.91
C ALA A 397 -8.77 26.54 -28.81
N THR A 398 -8.65 27.31 -27.73
CA THR A 398 -7.50 28.15 -27.38
C THR A 398 -7.08 27.83 -25.96
N LEU A 399 -5.78 27.69 -25.71
CA LEU A 399 -5.22 27.52 -24.36
C LEU A 399 -4.64 28.83 -23.85
N ILE A 400 -5.08 29.26 -22.68
CA ILE A 400 -4.69 30.52 -22.04
C ILE A 400 -4.25 30.23 -20.61
N ASP A 401 -3.17 30.86 -20.12
CA ASP A 401 -2.77 30.76 -18.71
C ASP A 401 -3.56 31.70 -17.79
N ALA A 402 -3.39 31.55 -16.49
CA ALA A 402 -4.00 32.41 -15.45
C ALA A 402 -3.72 33.92 -15.63
N GLN A 403 -2.60 34.26 -16.26
CA GLN A 403 -2.18 35.64 -16.51
C GLN A 403 -2.77 36.20 -17.83
N GLY A 404 -3.53 35.41 -18.57
CA GLY A 404 -4.16 35.80 -19.84
C GLY A 404 -3.24 35.65 -21.04
N ASN A 405 -2.09 34.98 -20.92
CA ASN A 405 -1.21 34.72 -22.05
C ASN A 405 -1.72 33.52 -22.85
N VAL A 406 -1.81 33.68 -24.17
CA VAL A 406 -2.22 32.61 -25.08
C VAL A 406 -1.03 31.67 -25.31
N LEU A 407 -1.15 30.43 -24.83
CA LEU A 407 -0.15 29.37 -25.01
C LEU A 407 -0.36 28.62 -26.33
N LEU A 408 -1.63 28.33 -26.67
CA LEU A 408 -2.04 27.73 -27.93
C LEU A 408 -3.16 28.58 -28.53
N GLY A 409 -2.87 29.28 -29.64
CA GLY A 409 -3.79 30.22 -30.28
C GLY A 409 -4.92 29.60 -31.09
N GLU A 410 -5.73 30.47 -31.71
CA GLU A 410 -6.88 30.10 -32.54
C GLU A 410 -6.46 29.32 -33.79
N GLY A 411 -6.67 28.00 -33.78
CA GLY A 411 -6.27 27.12 -34.89
C GLY A 411 -6.53 25.63 -34.63
N TYR A 412 -6.71 25.25 -33.37
CA TYR A 412 -6.99 23.89 -32.96
C TYR A 412 -8.49 23.61 -32.99
N LEU A 413 -8.86 22.40 -33.40
CA LEU A 413 -10.24 21.93 -33.47
C LEU A 413 -10.76 21.56 -32.08
N HIS A 414 -9.89 20.93 -31.27
CA HIS A 414 -10.22 20.51 -29.91
C HIS A 414 -8.94 20.42 -29.07
N ILE A 415 -9.04 20.75 -27.79
CA ILE A 415 -8.00 20.55 -26.78
C ILE A 415 -8.69 19.82 -25.63
N ARG A 416 -8.16 18.66 -25.24
CA ARG A 416 -8.67 17.88 -24.13
C ARG A 416 -7.59 17.71 -23.07
N ALA A 417 -7.96 17.89 -21.81
CA ALA A 417 -7.11 17.56 -20.68
C ALA A 417 -7.05 16.04 -20.44
N GLU A 418 -5.84 15.53 -20.20
CA GLU A 418 -5.60 14.16 -19.75
C GLU A 418 -4.93 14.22 -18.37
N GLU A 419 -5.74 14.16 -17.32
CA GLU A 419 -5.32 14.34 -15.93
C GLU A 419 -4.24 13.33 -15.53
N LEU A 420 -4.37 12.06 -15.94
CA LEU A 420 -3.37 11.00 -15.67
C LEU A 420 -1.99 11.33 -16.23
N LEU A 421 -1.92 12.08 -17.33
CA LEU A 421 -0.66 12.45 -17.99
C LEU A 421 -0.14 13.81 -17.53
N ASN A 422 -0.95 14.56 -16.78
CA ASN A 422 -0.79 15.99 -16.59
C ASN A 422 -0.44 16.69 -17.92
N ALA A 423 -1.20 16.38 -18.98
CA ALA A 423 -0.93 16.84 -20.34
C ALA A 423 -2.22 17.15 -21.12
N LEU A 424 -2.07 17.83 -22.24
CA LEU A 424 -3.15 18.19 -23.17
C LEU A 424 -3.00 17.43 -24.48
N ILE A 425 -4.08 16.76 -24.89
CA ILE A 425 -4.21 16.20 -26.24
C ILE A 425 -4.82 17.26 -27.14
N VAL A 426 -4.07 17.67 -28.16
CA VAL A 426 -4.40 18.80 -29.02
C VAL A 426 -4.69 18.33 -30.44
N GLN A 427 -5.92 18.54 -30.90
CA GLN A 427 -6.34 18.19 -32.25
C GLN A 427 -6.28 19.40 -33.18
N SER A 428 -5.56 19.28 -34.29
CA SER A 428 -5.48 20.26 -35.37
C SER A 428 -6.03 19.67 -36.68
N ALA A 429 -6.10 20.50 -37.73
CA ALA A 429 -6.43 20.02 -39.07
C ALA A 429 -5.36 19.06 -39.66
N ALA A 430 -4.11 19.12 -39.17
CA ALA A 430 -3.02 18.27 -39.65
C ALA A 430 -2.92 16.94 -38.88
N GLY A 431 -3.54 16.85 -37.71
CA GLY A 431 -3.47 15.68 -36.83
C GLY A 431 -3.53 16.06 -35.35
N THR A 432 -3.30 15.07 -34.52
CA THR A 432 -3.33 15.10 -33.06
C THR A 432 -1.90 15.16 -32.50
N GLY A 433 -1.70 15.96 -31.46
CA GLY A 433 -0.42 16.14 -30.76
C GLY A 433 -0.61 16.08 -29.24
N LEU A 434 0.51 16.05 -28.52
CA LEU A 434 0.58 16.03 -27.06
C LEU A 434 1.39 17.24 -26.59
N TYR A 435 0.79 18.05 -25.73
CA TYR A 435 1.34 19.30 -25.24
C TYR A 435 1.32 19.32 -23.71
N ILE A 436 2.42 19.72 -23.08
CA ILE A 436 2.50 19.94 -21.63
C ILE A 436 2.80 21.42 -21.43
N PRO A 437 1.94 22.21 -20.78
CA PRO A 437 2.10 23.66 -20.69
C PRO A 437 3.50 24.15 -20.27
N GLU A 438 4.13 23.48 -19.31
CA GLU A 438 5.45 23.83 -18.78
C GLU A 438 6.61 23.38 -19.69
N LYS A 439 6.38 22.40 -20.58
CA LYS A 439 7.42 21.80 -21.44
C LYS A 439 7.23 22.10 -22.93
N GLY A 440 6.06 22.58 -23.34
CA GLY A 440 5.66 22.75 -24.73
C GLY A 440 5.24 21.44 -25.41
N TRP A 441 5.50 21.34 -26.72
CA TRP A 441 5.15 20.18 -27.52
C TRP A 441 6.01 18.96 -27.20
N ILE A 442 5.38 17.91 -26.68
CA ILE A 442 6.01 16.59 -26.49
C ILE A 442 5.90 15.76 -27.76
N LEU A 443 4.72 15.79 -28.39
CA LEU A 443 4.48 15.19 -29.71
C LEU A 443 3.79 16.21 -30.61
N PRO A 444 4.30 16.51 -31.82
CA PRO A 444 3.67 17.48 -32.72
C PRO A 444 2.34 16.97 -33.26
N CYS A 445 1.47 17.88 -33.72
CA CYS A 445 0.16 17.56 -34.31
C CYS A 445 0.23 16.90 -35.70
N VAL A 446 0.80 15.71 -35.79
CA VAL A 446 0.99 14.93 -37.04
C VAL A 446 0.51 13.48 -36.92
N TYR A 447 -0.10 13.12 -35.79
CA TYR A 447 -0.57 11.76 -35.50
C TYR A 447 -2.07 11.63 -35.73
N GLU A 448 -2.56 10.43 -36.03
CA GLU A 448 -3.99 10.20 -36.26
C GLU A 448 -4.77 10.32 -34.94
N ALA A 449 -4.24 9.71 -33.88
CA ALA A 449 -4.80 9.75 -32.54
C ALA A 449 -3.69 9.54 -31.50
N ILE A 450 -3.91 10.10 -30.31
CA ILE A 450 -3.12 9.87 -29.10
C ILE A 450 -4.12 9.60 -27.99
N PHE A 451 -3.86 8.60 -27.15
CA PHE A 451 -4.68 8.30 -25.98
C PHE A 451 -3.84 7.58 -24.93
N PRO A 452 -4.16 7.74 -23.63
CA PRO A 452 -3.49 7.00 -22.57
C PRO A 452 -3.64 5.49 -22.78
N LEU A 453 -2.61 4.74 -22.38
CA LEU A 453 -2.72 3.29 -22.26
C LEU A 453 -3.59 2.98 -21.03
N GLU A 454 -4.78 2.43 -21.25
CA GLU A 454 -5.71 2.05 -20.18
C GLU A 454 -5.05 1.08 -19.18
N ASP A 455 -5.42 1.22 -17.91
CA ASP A 455 -4.97 0.41 -16.76
C ASP A 455 -3.46 0.39 -16.49
N ALA A 456 -2.67 1.20 -17.22
CA ALA A 456 -1.24 1.28 -17.00
C ALA A 456 -0.91 2.08 -15.74
N ASN A 457 -0.23 1.43 -14.79
CA ASN A 457 0.39 2.14 -13.69
C ASN A 457 1.60 2.95 -14.18
N PRO A 458 1.86 4.14 -13.60
CA PRO A 458 3.11 4.86 -13.83
C PRO A 458 4.33 4.01 -13.44
N GLU A 459 5.45 4.17 -14.16
CA GLU A 459 6.76 3.66 -13.74
C GLU A 459 7.17 4.28 -12.39
N GLU A 460 8.16 3.70 -11.69
CA GLU A 460 8.72 4.28 -10.44
C GLU A 460 9.18 5.74 -10.61
N ASP A 461 9.61 6.12 -11.83
CA ASP A 461 10.02 7.50 -12.15
C ASP A 461 8.86 8.44 -12.53
N GLY A 462 7.62 7.94 -12.45
CA GLY A 462 6.39 8.66 -12.80
C GLY A 462 6.06 8.66 -14.29
N THR A 463 6.76 7.89 -15.13
CA THR A 463 6.47 7.79 -16.56
C THR A 463 5.13 7.07 -16.80
N VAL A 464 4.25 7.70 -17.59
CA VAL A 464 2.96 7.13 -18.01
C VAL A 464 2.98 6.87 -19.52
N TYR A 465 2.32 5.81 -19.97
CA TYR A 465 2.34 5.42 -21.38
C TYR A 465 1.14 5.93 -22.17
N VAL A 466 1.39 6.34 -23.41
CA VAL A 466 0.37 6.67 -24.40
C VAL A 466 0.52 5.83 -25.65
N ILE A 467 -0.62 5.45 -26.24
CA ILE A 467 -0.67 4.87 -27.57
C ILE A 467 -0.77 6.00 -28.59
N VAL A 468 0.16 5.98 -29.55
CA VAL A 468 0.22 6.95 -30.64
C VAL A 468 -0.09 6.24 -31.96
N LYS A 469 -1.15 6.66 -32.64
CA LYS A 469 -1.58 6.08 -33.93
C LYS A 469 -1.03 6.88 -35.11
N LYS A 470 -0.39 6.19 -36.06
CA LYS A 470 0.13 6.76 -37.30
C LYS A 470 0.07 5.72 -38.42
N ASN A 471 -0.51 6.06 -39.58
CA ASN A 471 -0.67 5.15 -40.71
C ASN A 471 -1.39 3.84 -40.34
N LYS A 472 -2.40 3.90 -39.44
CA LYS A 472 -3.10 2.74 -38.85
C LYS A 472 -2.24 1.84 -37.95
N GLU A 473 -0.98 2.18 -37.72
CA GLU A 473 -0.08 1.49 -36.80
C GLU A 473 -0.09 2.19 -35.44
N ALA A 474 0.05 1.42 -34.37
CA ALA A 474 0.29 1.86 -33.01
C ALA A 474 1.79 1.91 -32.72
N GLY A 475 2.20 2.97 -32.05
CA GLY A 475 3.44 3.05 -31.27
C GLY A 475 3.13 3.28 -29.80
N LEU A 476 4.11 2.99 -28.95
CA LEU A 476 4.09 3.20 -27.52
C LEU A 476 5.09 4.29 -27.14
N PHE A 477 4.61 5.34 -26.49
CA PHE A 477 5.41 6.48 -26.08
C PHE A 477 5.28 6.70 -24.57
N GLY A 478 6.41 6.81 -23.86
CA GLY A 478 6.44 7.14 -22.45
C GLY A 478 6.45 8.66 -22.25
N VAL A 479 5.60 9.15 -21.36
CA VAL A 479 5.42 10.57 -21.00
C VAL A 479 5.88 10.75 -19.56
N GLY A 480 6.92 11.54 -19.34
CA GLY A 480 7.49 11.72 -18.00
C GLY A 480 8.58 12.80 -18.00
N ALA A 481 9.53 12.71 -17.05
CA ALA A 481 10.72 13.56 -17.07
C ALA A 481 11.56 13.31 -18.34
N ASN A 482 11.67 12.05 -18.76
CA ASN A 482 12.43 11.61 -19.92
C ASN A 482 11.52 11.04 -21.03
N SER A 483 10.56 11.84 -21.48
CA SER A 483 9.59 11.45 -22.52
C SER A 483 10.27 10.92 -23.78
N ARG A 484 9.94 9.69 -24.20
CA ARG A 484 10.63 8.97 -25.28
C ARG A 484 9.76 7.91 -25.94
N TRP A 485 10.13 7.53 -27.17
CA TRP A 485 9.56 6.34 -27.81
C TRP A 485 10.08 5.07 -27.13
N ILE A 486 9.16 4.24 -26.64
CA ILE A 486 9.46 2.87 -26.23
C ILE A 486 9.42 1.97 -27.47
N LYS A 487 8.37 2.12 -28.27
CA LYS A 487 8.22 1.52 -29.60
C LYS A 487 7.64 2.51 -30.57
N ALA A 488 8.36 2.80 -31.66
CA ALA A 488 7.82 3.59 -32.75
C ALA A 488 6.58 2.91 -33.38
N PRO A 489 5.71 3.66 -34.07
CA PRO A 489 4.58 3.07 -34.78
C PRO A 489 5.03 1.96 -35.73
N GLY A 490 4.42 0.79 -35.57
CA GLY A 490 4.71 -0.43 -36.32
C GLY A 490 3.93 -1.66 -35.84
N TYR A 491 3.11 -1.50 -34.80
CA TYR A 491 2.32 -2.55 -34.17
C TYR A 491 0.83 -2.34 -34.43
N GLN A 492 0.00 -3.37 -34.25
CA GLN A 492 -1.45 -3.20 -34.40
C GLN A 492 -2.09 -2.61 -33.15
N GLN A 493 -1.68 -3.11 -31.97
CA GLN A 493 -2.22 -2.73 -30.67
C GLN A 493 -1.20 -3.01 -29.56
N PHE A 494 -1.36 -2.29 -28.44
CA PHE A 494 -0.74 -2.58 -27.15
C PHE A 494 -1.83 -2.72 -26.08
N ARG A 495 -1.58 -3.52 -25.05
CA ARG A 495 -2.39 -3.58 -23.82
C ARG A 495 -1.50 -3.75 -22.61
N TRP A 496 -1.84 -3.08 -21.53
CA TRP A 496 -1.17 -3.31 -20.25
C TRP A 496 -1.46 -4.73 -19.74
N LEU A 497 -0.51 -5.32 -19.00
CA LEU A 497 -0.68 -6.64 -18.38
C LEU A 497 -0.65 -6.55 -16.85
N LYS A 498 0.51 -6.24 -16.27
CA LYS A 498 0.78 -6.14 -14.83
C LYS A 498 2.12 -5.41 -14.63
N LYS A 499 2.27 -4.59 -13.58
CA LYS A 499 3.51 -3.85 -13.28
C LYS A 499 4.04 -3.15 -14.55
N ASP A 500 5.29 -3.41 -14.90
CA ASP A 500 6.03 -2.87 -16.04
C ASP A 500 5.90 -3.71 -17.31
N PHE A 501 4.88 -4.55 -17.43
CA PHE A 501 4.74 -5.48 -18.55
C PHE A 501 3.52 -5.19 -19.41
N LEU A 502 3.70 -5.36 -20.71
CA LEU A 502 2.72 -5.07 -21.74
C LEU A 502 2.62 -6.21 -22.74
N SER A 503 1.46 -6.34 -23.37
CA SER A 503 1.29 -7.14 -24.57
C SER A 503 1.28 -6.24 -25.81
N TYR A 504 1.78 -6.77 -26.91
CA TYR A 504 1.79 -6.14 -28.22
C TYR A 504 1.17 -7.08 -29.26
N GLN A 505 0.58 -6.51 -30.32
CA GLN A 505 -0.02 -7.29 -31.40
C GLN A 505 0.67 -7.04 -32.74
N GLU A 506 1.05 -8.13 -33.41
CA GLU A 506 1.61 -8.16 -34.75
C GLU A 506 1.00 -9.33 -35.54
N ASN A 507 0.66 -9.14 -36.82
CA ASN A 507 0.04 -10.18 -37.66
C ASN A 507 -1.20 -10.87 -37.04
N LYS A 508 -1.98 -10.12 -36.24
CA LYS A 508 -3.15 -10.57 -35.46
C LYS A 508 -2.83 -11.56 -34.33
N LEU A 509 -1.57 -11.70 -33.99
CA LEU A 509 -1.08 -12.50 -32.87
C LEU A 509 -0.45 -11.58 -31.82
N TRP A 510 -0.46 -12.05 -30.59
CA TRP A 510 -0.03 -11.34 -29.40
C TRP A 510 1.30 -11.88 -28.91
N GLY A 511 2.14 -10.99 -28.40
CA GLY A 511 3.35 -11.29 -27.64
C GLY A 511 3.47 -10.37 -26.42
N CYS A 512 4.45 -10.63 -25.56
CA CYS A 512 4.73 -9.84 -24.36
C CYS A 512 6.03 -9.06 -24.48
N MET A 513 6.10 -7.92 -23.81
CA MET A 513 7.30 -7.09 -23.67
C MET A 513 7.35 -6.42 -22.30
N ASP A 514 8.52 -5.97 -21.90
CA ASP A 514 8.70 -5.11 -20.73
C ASP A 514 8.56 -3.61 -21.08
N ALA A 515 8.55 -2.77 -20.05
CA ALA A 515 8.49 -1.31 -20.09
C ALA A 515 9.60 -0.67 -20.91
N THR A 516 10.76 -1.32 -21.00
CA THR A 516 11.90 -0.84 -21.80
C THR A 516 11.67 -1.06 -23.31
N GLY A 517 10.66 -1.86 -23.67
CA GLY A 517 10.36 -2.27 -25.03
C GLY A 517 11.15 -3.52 -25.46
N ARG A 518 11.78 -4.25 -24.53
CA ARG A 518 12.38 -5.55 -24.84
C ARG A 518 11.26 -6.57 -25.01
N LEU A 519 11.28 -7.27 -26.14
CA LEU A 519 10.31 -8.35 -26.39
C LEU A 519 10.68 -9.55 -25.51
N LEU A 520 9.72 -10.02 -24.72
CA LEU A 520 9.84 -11.21 -23.88
C LEU A 520 9.45 -12.47 -24.65
N THR A 521 8.39 -12.37 -25.46
CA THR A 521 7.91 -13.44 -26.32
C THR A 521 7.65 -12.94 -27.74
N GLU A 522 7.73 -13.84 -28.71
CA GLU A 522 7.27 -13.57 -30.08
C GLU A 522 5.74 -13.47 -30.14
N ALA A 523 5.21 -12.77 -31.14
CA ALA A 523 3.77 -12.67 -31.38
C ALA A 523 3.19 -13.97 -31.97
N ILE A 524 3.02 -14.99 -31.13
CA ILE A 524 2.51 -16.31 -31.52
C ILE A 524 1.14 -16.65 -30.92
N TYR A 525 0.66 -15.82 -29.98
CA TYR A 525 -0.55 -16.11 -29.22
C TYR A 525 -1.80 -15.53 -29.88
N THR A 526 -2.87 -16.30 -29.95
CA THR A 526 -4.19 -15.83 -30.41
C THR A 526 -4.86 -14.91 -29.39
N ALA A 527 -4.55 -15.06 -28.11
CA ALA A 527 -4.94 -14.16 -27.02
C ALA A 527 -3.89 -14.20 -25.91
N ILE A 528 -3.75 -13.11 -25.18
CA ILE A 528 -2.97 -13.04 -23.93
C ILE A 528 -3.89 -12.47 -22.86
N ASN A 529 -3.94 -13.11 -21.69
CA ASN A 529 -4.81 -12.73 -20.58
C ASN A 529 -4.00 -12.68 -19.26
N SER A 530 -3.96 -11.52 -18.61
CA SER A 530 -3.33 -11.29 -17.31
C SER A 530 -4.34 -11.15 -16.15
N LYS A 531 -5.64 -11.37 -16.39
CA LYS A 531 -6.74 -11.12 -15.45
C LYS A 531 -6.70 -9.72 -14.81
N PHE A 532 -6.49 -8.68 -15.60
CA PHE A 532 -6.35 -7.31 -15.09
C PHE A 532 -5.21 -7.17 -14.05
N GLY A 533 -4.15 -7.96 -14.20
CA GLY A 533 -3.00 -7.97 -13.29
C GLY A 533 -3.08 -8.97 -12.13
N TYR A 534 -4.19 -9.68 -11.96
CA TYR A 534 -4.43 -10.62 -10.85
C TYR A 534 -4.22 -12.09 -11.22
N LEU A 535 -3.08 -12.39 -11.85
CA LEU A 535 -2.61 -13.76 -12.03
C LEU A 535 -1.71 -14.15 -10.83
N PRO A 536 -2.03 -15.24 -10.09
CA PRO A 536 -1.23 -15.67 -8.93
C PRO A 536 0.06 -16.39 -9.33
N TYR A 537 0.23 -16.73 -10.60
CA TYR A 537 1.42 -17.36 -11.17
C TYR A 537 1.70 -16.78 -12.55
N GLY A 538 2.98 -16.57 -12.87
CA GLY A 538 3.40 -15.96 -14.13
C GLY A 538 2.92 -14.52 -14.35
N LEU A 539 3.30 -13.99 -15.49
CA LEU A 539 2.90 -12.68 -16.01
C LEU A 539 1.53 -12.74 -16.70
N ALA A 540 1.33 -13.72 -17.59
CA ALA A 540 0.09 -13.85 -18.37
C ALA A 540 -0.10 -15.27 -18.91
N LEU A 541 -1.34 -15.60 -19.29
CA LEU A 541 -1.68 -16.80 -20.05
C LEU A 541 -1.71 -16.50 -21.54
N GLY A 542 -0.86 -17.18 -22.32
CA GLY A 542 -0.82 -17.11 -23.78
C GLY A 542 -1.60 -18.25 -24.42
N PHE A 543 -2.68 -17.94 -25.13
CA PHE A 543 -3.56 -18.92 -25.79
C PHE A 543 -3.14 -19.13 -27.24
N HIS A 544 -2.98 -20.37 -27.68
CA HIS A 544 -2.61 -20.69 -29.06
C HIS A 544 -3.25 -22.01 -29.53
N SER A 545 -3.04 -22.39 -30.79
CA SER A 545 -3.74 -23.54 -31.38
C SER A 545 -3.38 -24.90 -30.78
N LYS A 546 -2.28 -24.97 -30.00
CA LYS A 546 -1.78 -26.22 -29.41
C LYS A 546 -2.04 -26.32 -27.90
N GLY A 547 -2.51 -25.23 -27.26
CA GLY A 547 -2.67 -25.19 -25.82
C GLY A 547 -2.65 -23.77 -25.27
N ILE A 548 -2.34 -23.69 -23.98
CA ILE A 548 -2.17 -22.44 -23.23
C ILE A 548 -0.77 -22.51 -22.63
N ASP A 549 -0.02 -21.42 -22.70
CA ASP A 549 1.27 -21.26 -22.04
C ASP A 549 1.13 -20.28 -20.86
N VAL A 550 1.84 -20.56 -19.76
CA VAL A 550 2.17 -19.55 -18.75
C VAL A 550 3.42 -18.83 -19.23
N ILE A 551 3.35 -17.51 -19.30
CA ILE A 551 4.46 -16.62 -19.64
C ILE A 551 4.95 -16.02 -18.33
N ASP A 552 6.23 -16.16 -17.99
CA ASP A 552 6.85 -15.58 -16.80
C ASP A 552 7.46 -14.19 -17.09
N GLU A 553 7.81 -13.44 -16.03
CA GLU A 553 8.35 -12.06 -16.13
C GLU A 553 9.70 -12.00 -16.89
N ASP A 554 10.47 -13.09 -16.91
CA ASP A 554 11.73 -13.19 -17.65
C ASP A 554 11.55 -13.56 -19.15
N GLY A 555 10.29 -13.80 -19.56
CA GLY A 555 9.91 -14.25 -20.90
C GLY A 555 10.01 -15.76 -21.11
N SER A 556 10.41 -16.53 -20.10
CA SER A 556 10.32 -17.98 -20.16
C SER A 556 8.85 -18.43 -20.20
N THR A 557 8.60 -19.54 -20.88
CA THR A 557 7.25 -20.07 -21.06
C THR A 557 7.20 -21.54 -20.66
N ARG A 558 6.10 -21.95 -20.01
CA ARG A 558 5.80 -23.36 -19.78
C ARG A 558 4.36 -23.67 -20.18
N LEU A 559 4.09 -24.92 -20.51
CA LEU A 559 2.73 -25.37 -20.79
C LEU A 559 1.85 -25.19 -19.54
N PHE A 560 0.68 -24.59 -19.73
CA PHE A 560 -0.30 -24.39 -18.69
C PHE A 560 -0.90 -25.73 -18.30
N GLN A 561 -0.80 -26.04 -17.00
CA GLN A 561 -1.16 -27.34 -16.49
C GLN A 561 -2.66 -27.44 -16.25
N SER A 562 -3.04 -28.69 -16.09
CA SER A 562 -4.39 -29.13 -16.24
C SER A 562 -5.18 -28.96 -14.92
N VAL A 563 -4.50 -29.09 -13.77
CA VAL A 563 -4.99 -28.67 -12.44
C VAL A 563 -5.12 -27.15 -12.35
N GLU A 564 -4.15 -26.41 -12.90
CA GLU A 564 -4.20 -24.95 -12.92
C GLU A 564 -5.41 -24.48 -13.73
N ALA A 565 -5.67 -25.09 -14.89
CA ALA A 565 -6.87 -24.80 -15.68
C ALA A 565 -8.18 -25.12 -14.93
N GLN A 566 -8.21 -26.14 -14.06
CA GLN A 566 -9.39 -26.45 -13.26
C GLN A 566 -9.59 -25.44 -12.13
N ASN A 567 -8.53 -25.06 -11.43
CA ASN A 567 -8.55 -24.01 -10.40
C ASN A 567 -8.97 -22.68 -11.04
N GLU A 568 -8.47 -22.38 -12.23
CA GLU A 568 -8.90 -21.21 -12.99
C GLU A 568 -10.40 -21.17 -13.29
N LEU A 569 -10.98 -22.33 -13.62
CA LEU A 569 -12.41 -22.44 -13.89
C LEU A 569 -13.26 -22.42 -12.60
N ASN A 570 -12.69 -22.80 -11.46
CA ASN A 570 -13.40 -22.91 -10.18
C ASN A 570 -13.33 -21.61 -9.37
N ASP A 571 -12.14 -21.04 -9.26
CA ASP A 571 -11.82 -20.01 -8.29
C ASP A 571 -12.04 -18.60 -8.86
N TYR A 572 -12.02 -18.46 -10.19
CA TYR A 572 -12.09 -17.15 -10.85
C TYR A 572 -13.39 -16.94 -11.65
N PRO A 573 -13.95 -15.71 -11.60
CA PRO A 573 -15.17 -15.39 -12.32
C PRO A 573 -15.02 -15.59 -13.83
N GLN A 574 -16.07 -16.10 -14.49
CA GLN A 574 -16.13 -16.19 -15.96
C GLN A 574 -15.98 -14.83 -16.65
N ALA A 575 -16.19 -13.72 -15.94
CA ALA A 575 -15.99 -12.36 -16.46
C ALA A 575 -14.52 -12.06 -16.81
N CYS A 576 -13.54 -12.78 -16.23
CA CYS A 576 -12.12 -12.59 -16.49
C CYS A 576 -11.69 -13.17 -17.85
N TYR A 577 -12.51 -14.00 -18.49
CA TYR A 577 -12.13 -14.77 -19.67
C TYR A 577 -13.15 -14.61 -20.80
N SER A 578 -12.64 -14.57 -22.04
CA SER A 578 -13.51 -14.66 -23.20
C SER A 578 -14.14 -16.05 -23.33
N LYS A 579 -15.25 -16.17 -24.07
CA LYS A 579 -15.89 -17.47 -24.32
C LYS A 579 -14.94 -18.49 -24.96
N THR A 580 -14.03 -18.02 -25.81
CA THR A 580 -13.03 -18.86 -26.49
C THR A 580 -11.94 -19.31 -25.52
N GLU A 581 -11.46 -18.42 -24.65
CA GLU A 581 -10.51 -18.77 -23.58
C GLU A 581 -11.09 -19.81 -22.63
N ILE A 582 -12.35 -19.65 -22.19
CA ILE A 582 -13.04 -20.63 -21.32
C ILE A 582 -13.13 -22.00 -22.00
N GLN A 583 -13.37 -22.07 -23.31
CA GLN A 583 -13.41 -23.33 -24.04
C GLN A 583 -12.05 -24.03 -24.06
N GLN A 584 -10.97 -23.29 -24.26
CA GLN A 584 -9.62 -23.85 -24.21
C GLN A 584 -9.23 -24.27 -22.80
N LEU A 585 -9.54 -23.48 -21.78
CA LEU A 585 -9.35 -23.83 -20.36
C LEU A 585 -10.06 -25.16 -20.03
N LYS A 586 -11.32 -25.32 -20.45
CA LYS A 586 -12.06 -26.58 -20.26
C LYS A 586 -11.45 -27.77 -20.97
N GLN A 587 -10.86 -27.55 -22.16
CA GLN A 587 -10.19 -28.61 -22.90
C GLN A 587 -8.91 -29.07 -22.20
N VAL A 588 -8.13 -28.13 -21.65
CA VAL A 588 -6.94 -28.41 -20.85
C VAL A 588 -7.32 -29.11 -19.54
N ALA A 589 -8.34 -28.60 -18.82
CA ALA A 589 -8.84 -29.20 -17.58
C ALA A 589 -9.37 -30.63 -17.77
N LYS A 590 -10.09 -30.93 -18.86
CA LYS A 590 -10.56 -32.30 -19.15
C LYS A 590 -9.43 -33.29 -19.43
N SER A 591 -8.35 -32.82 -20.02
CA SER A 591 -7.15 -33.65 -20.24
C SER A 591 -6.44 -33.95 -18.90
N ALA A 592 -6.54 -33.01 -17.94
CA ALA A 592 -6.01 -33.13 -16.57
C ALA A 592 -6.51 -34.34 -15.83
N GLU A 593 -7.83 -34.43 -15.72
CA GLU A 593 -8.50 -35.37 -14.84
C GLU A 593 -8.12 -36.79 -15.26
N LYS A 594 -8.12 -37.02 -16.58
CA LYS A 594 -7.71 -38.27 -17.17
C LYS A 594 -6.22 -38.56 -16.99
N ALA A 595 -5.35 -37.55 -17.12
CA ALA A 595 -3.92 -37.72 -16.87
C ALA A 595 -3.63 -38.09 -15.41
N LEU A 596 -4.32 -37.45 -14.45
CA LEU A 596 -4.17 -37.71 -13.03
C LEU A 596 -4.68 -39.10 -12.65
N THR A 597 -5.85 -39.52 -13.15
CA THR A 597 -6.36 -40.88 -12.93
C THR A 597 -5.34 -41.94 -13.38
N PHE A 598 -4.75 -41.78 -14.57
CA PHE A 598 -3.70 -42.70 -15.02
C PHE A 598 -2.45 -42.63 -14.14
N PHE A 599 -2.08 -41.46 -13.62
CA PHE A 599 -0.92 -41.31 -12.74
C PHE A 599 -1.13 -42.00 -11.39
N GLU A 600 -2.29 -41.81 -10.76
CA GLU A 600 -2.65 -42.43 -9.48
C GLU A 600 -2.69 -43.96 -9.60
N GLU A 601 -3.39 -44.47 -10.63
CA GLU A 601 -3.43 -45.92 -10.90
C GLU A 601 -2.02 -46.47 -11.16
N ALA A 602 -1.16 -45.72 -11.85
CA ALA A 602 0.23 -46.11 -12.06
C ALA A 602 1.04 -46.17 -10.74
N GLN A 603 0.85 -45.22 -9.81
CA GLN A 603 1.50 -45.26 -8.50
C GLN A 603 1.06 -46.50 -7.71
N GLU A 604 -0.23 -46.84 -7.71
CA GLU A 604 -0.73 -48.04 -7.04
C GLU A 604 -0.09 -49.32 -7.59
N TYR A 605 0.00 -49.45 -8.93
CA TYR A 605 0.69 -50.60 -9.53
C TYR A 605 2.19 -50.61 -9.22
N LYS A 606 2.84 -49.45 -9.14
CA LYS A 606 4.26 -49.34 -8.76
C LYS A 606 4.48 -49.82 -7.33
N GLU A 607 3.64 -49.42 -6.38
CA GLU A 607 3.68 -49.87 -4.98
C GLU A 607 3.46 -51.37 -4.85
N GLN A 608 2.64 -51.95 -5.72
CA GLN A 608 2.41 -53.40 -5.80
C GLN A 608 3.55 -54.16 -6.52
N GLY A 609 4.62 -53.48 -6.95
CA GLY A 609 5.74 -54.07 -7.70
C GLY A 609 5.41 -54.45 -9.15
N GLN A 610 4.28 -53.98 -9.69
CA GLN A 610 3.85 -54.24 -11.07
C GLN A 610 4.36 -53.15 -12.02
N TYR A 611 5.69 -53.03 -12.13
CA TYR A 611 6.35 -51.91 -12.79
C TYR A 611 5.99 -51.70 -14.26
N GLU A 612 5.81 -52.76 -15.06
CA GLU A 612 5.43 -52.60 -16.49
C GLU A 612 4.04 -51.97 -16.67
N LYS A 613 3.06 -52.37 -15.84
CA LYS A 613 1.73 -51.75 -15.89
C LYS A 613 1.77 -50.30 -15.45
N ALA A 614 2.54 -50.02 -14.39
CA ALA A 614 2.77 -48.65 -13.94
C ALA A 614 3.40 -47.80 -15.05
N LEU A 615 4.42 -48.31 -15.75
CA LEU A 615 5.05 -47.63 -16.87
C LEU A 615 4.07 -47.33 -18.01
N ASP A 616 3.19 -48.27 -18.39
CA ASP A 616 2.19 -48.05 -19.44
C ASP A 616 1.16 -46.97 -19.06
N LEU A 617 0.74 -46.93 -17.80
CA LEU A 617 -0.18 -45.91 -17.31
C LEU A 617 0.51 -44.56 -17.13
N PHE A 618 1.75 -44.51 -16.63
CA PHE A 618 2.53 -43.28 -16.61
C PHE A 618 2.76 -42.74 -18.02
N ARG A 619 2.99 -43.58 -19.04
CA ARG A 619 3.11 -43.12 -20.44
C ARG A 619 1.81 -42.49 -20.93
N GLN A 620 0.67 -43.11 -20.66
CA GLN A 620 -0.64 -42.52 -21.00
C GLN A 620 -0.91 -41.21 -20.27
N SER A 621 -0.48 -41.10 -19.01
CA SER A 621 -0.53 -39.86 -18.23
C SER A 621 0.36 -38.77 -18.84
N ALA A 622 1.59 -39.12 -19.22
CA ALA A 622 2.52 -38.21 -19.88
C ALA A 622 2.04 -37.74 -21.25
N GLU A 623 1.43 -38.62 -22.05
CA GLU A 623 0.83 -38.28 -23.36
C GLU A 623 -0.30 -37.26 -23.23
N LEU A 624 -0.98 -37.22 -22.08
CA LEU A 624 -2.02 -36.24 -21.75
C LEU A 624 -1.46 -34.96 -21.10
N GLY A 625 -0.14 -34.84 -21.01
CA GLY A 625 0.54 -33.62 -20.56
C GLY A 625 0.91 -33.58 -19.09
N ASN A 626 0.91 -34.71 -18.36
CA ASN A 626 1.41 -34.74 -16.98
C ASN A 626 2.93 -35.02 -16.93
N PRO A 627 3.78 -34.02 -16.68
CA PRO A 627 5.22 -34.22 -16.71
C PRO A 627 5.75 -35.00 -15.48
N ALA A 628 5.03 -35.02 -14.35
CA ALA A 628 5.41 -35.83 -13.18
C ALA A 628 5.36 -37.33 -13.49
N ALA A 629 4.54 -37.75 -14.47
CA ALA A 629 4.52 -39.11 -14.98
C ALA A 629 5.84 -39.48 -15.66
N LEU A 630 6.47 -38.56 -16.40
CA LEU A 630 7.79 -38.76 -16.99
C LEU A 630 8.86 -38.89 -15.89
N THR A 631 8.80 -38.06 -14.85
CA THR A 631 9.68 -38.18 -13.68
C THR A 631 9.52 -39.54 -13.00
N SER A 632 8.28 -40.01 -12.82
CA SER A 632 7.99 -41.32 -12.22
C SER A 632 8.44 -42.47 -13.11
N ILE A 633 8.38 -42.35 -14.44
CA ILE A 633 8.96 -43.32 -15.37
C ILE A 633 10.47 -43.37 -15.19
N GLY A 634 11.13 -42.19 -15.16
CA GLY A 634 12.57 -42.09 -14.95
C GLY A 634 13.01 -42.76 -13.65
N HIS A 635 12.33 -42.43 -12.55
CA HIS A 635 12.58 -43.03 -11.23
C HIS A 635 12.33 -44.54 -11.22
N THR A 636 11.30 -45.02 -11.92
CA THR A 636 11.05 -46.46 -12.02
C THR A 636 12.19 -47.16 -12.77
N TYR A 637 12.71 -46.59 -13.85
CA TYR A 637 13.88 -47.14 -14.54
C TYR A 637 15.14 -47.11 -13.68
N GLU A 638 15.36 -46.03 -12.93
CA GLU A 638 16.48 -45.90 -12.01
C GLU A 638 16.45 -46.96 -10.91
N VAL A 639 15.31 -47.11 -10.22
CA VAL A 639 15.23 -47.92 -8.99
C VAL A 639 14.87 -49.39 -9.25
N ALA A 640 13.95 -49.67 -10.18
CA ALA A 640 13.47 -51.03 -10.39
C ALA A 640 14.24 -51.81 -11.47
N TYR A 641 14.92 -51.09 -12.37
CA TYR A 641 15.61 -51.69 -13.52
C TYR A 641 17.11 -51.35 -13.59
N ASP A 642 17.61 -50.46 -12.72
CA ASP A 642 19.00 -49.93 -12.77
C ASP A 642 19.39 -49.37 -14.17
N ASP A 643 18.42 -48.84 -14.92
CA ASP A 643 18.59 -48.32 -16.28
C ASP A 643 18.73 -46.80 -16.25
N PHE A 644 19.92 -46.34 -15.87
CA PHE A 644 20.22 -44.91 -15.73
C PHE A 644 20.15 -44.13 -17.04
N ASP A 645 20.41 -44.77 -18.19
CA ASP A 645 20.32 -44.10 -19.50
C ASP A 645 18.88 -43.72 -19.83
N LYS A 646 17.92 -44.63 -19.58
CA LYS A 646 16.50 -44.30 -19.71
C LYS A 646 16.04 -43.31 -18.65
N ALA A 647 16.48 -43.48 -17.39
CA ALA A 647 16.13 -42.55 -16.33
C ALA A 647 16.52 -41.12 -16.69
N PHE A 648 17.77 -40.92 -17.14
CA PHE A 648 18.30 -39.64 -17.60
C PHE A 648 17.48 -39.05 -18.76
N ALA A 649 17.10 -39.86 -19.74
CA ALA A 649 16.30 -39.41 -20.88
C ALA A 649 14.91 -38.90 -20.44
N TYR A 650 14.24 -39.60 -19.53
CA TYR A 650 12.93 -39.20 -19.02
C TYR A 650 13.01 -37.99 -18.07
N TYR A 651 14.01 -37.93 -17.18
CA TYR A 651 14.26 -36.74 -16.36
C TYR A 651 14.56 -35.52 -17.23
N SER A 652 15.36 -35.67 -18.29
CA SER A 652 15.63 -34.59 -19.25
C SER A 652 14.36 -34.07 -19.91
N GLN A 653 13.48 -34.98 -20.36
CA GLN A 653 12.21 -34.60 -20.97
C GLN A 653 11.27 -33.89 -19.98
N ALA A 654 11.14 -34.43 -18.77
CA ALA A 654 10.31 -33.85 -17.71
C ALA A 654 10.81 -32.47 -17.26
N ALA A 655 12.11 -32.31 -17.09
CA ALA A 655 12.74 -31.05 -16.72
C ALA A 655 12.53 -29.96 -17.78
N GLN A 656 12.59 -30.32 -19.08
CA GLN A 656 12.27 -29.40 -20.18
C GLN A 656 10.80 -28.95 -20.17
N LEU A 657 9.89 -29.79 -19.67
CA LEU A 657 8.48 -29.43 -19.46
C LEU A 657 8.23 -28.66 -18.16
N GLY A 658 9.28 -28.37 -17.40
CA GLY A 658 9.21 -27.55 -16.20
C GLY A 658 8.98 -28.32 -14.90
N GLU A 659 9.04 -29.65 -14.90
CA GLU A 659 8.81 -30.46 -13.71
C GLU A 659 9.99 -30.37 -12.74
N VAL A 660 9.71 -29.95 -11.51
CA VAL A 660 10.71 -29.48 -10.55
C VAL A 660 11.48 -30.64 -9.91
N TYR A 661 10.82 -31.78 -9.67
CA TYR A 661 11.50 -32.97 -9.16
C TYR A 661 12.45 -33.56 -10.21
N ALA A 662 12.06 -33.55 -11.49
CA ALA A 662 12.92 -33.95 -12.60
C ALA A 662 14.13 -33.05 -12.76
N MET A 663 14.00 -31.73 -12.57
CA MET A 663 15.15 -30.82 -12.57
C MET A 663 16.16 -31.22 -11.50
N SER A 664 15.71 -31.53 -10.29
CA SER A 664 16.59 -32.01 -9.21
C SER A 664 17.21 -33.38 -9.53
N ASN A 665 16.43 -34.33 -10.03
CA ASN A 665 16.94 -35.65 -10.43
C ASN A 665 17.93 -35.57 -11.61
N LEU A 666 17.72 -34.62 -12.52
CA LEU A 666 18.66 -34.34 -13.61
C LEU A 666 19.95 -33.72 -13.08
N GLY A 667 19.87 -32.81 -12.10
CA GLY A 667 21.02 -32.30 -11.36
C GLY A 667 21.82 -33.42 -10.70
N LEU A 668 21.15 -34.32 -9.98
CA LEU A 668 21.78 -35.50 -9.37
C LEU A 668 22.41 -36.43 -10.42
N SER A 669 21.76 -36.58 -11.57
CA SER A 669 22.29 -37.40 -12.66
C SER A 669 23.62 -36.85 -13.18
N TYR A 670 23.74 -35.53 -13.36
CA TYR A 670 25.01 -34.89 -13.71
C TYR A 670 26.03 -34.90 -12.56
N GLN A 671 25.60 -34.77 -11.31
CA GLN A 671 26.51 -34.80 -10.16
C GLN A 671 27.18 -36.17 -9.99
N TYR A 672 26.42 -37.25 -10.15
CA TYR A 672 26.88 -38.62 -9.92
C TYR A 672 27.20 -39.40 -11.20
N GLY A 673 26.98 -38.82 -12.38
CA GLY A 673 27.21 -39.49 -13.66
C GLY A 673 26.22 -40.63 -13.93
N ARG A 674 24.95 -40.47 -13.54
CA ARG A 674 23.88 -41.47 -13.79
C ARG A 674 23.27 -41.22 -15.16
N GLY A 675 23.54 -42.11 -16.13
CA GLY A 675 23.06 -41.99 -17.52
C GLY A 675 23.74 -40.86 -18.31
N THR A 676 24.78 -40.24 -17.74
CA THR A 676 25.57 -39.17 -18.35
C THR A 676 26.97 -39.13 -17.73
N ALA A 677 27.89 -38.36 -18.29
CA ALA A 677 29.17 -38.07 -17.64
C ALA A 677 28.97 -37.10 -16.46
N VAL A 678 29.87 -37.17 -15.47
CA VAL A 678 29.86 -36.20 -14.34
C VAL A 678 30.10 -34.79 -14.87
N ASP A 679 29.20 -33.87 -14.54
CA ASP A 679 29.26 -32.45 -14.93
C ASP A 679 28.68 -31.57 -13.82
N ILE A 680 29.56 -31.10 -12.91
CA ILE A 680 29.15 -30.28 -11.76
C ILE A 680 28.54 -28.93 -12.18
N PRO A 681 29.10 -28.18 -13.15
CA PRO A 681 28.45 -26.98 -13.67
C PRO A 681 27.02 -27.21 -14.18
N ALA A 682 26.78 -28.30 -14.93
CA ALA A 682 25.44 -28.64 -15.38
C ALA A 682 24.51 -29.01 -14.23
N ALA A 683 25.02 -29.74 -13.21
CA ALA A 683 24.27 -30.03 -12.01
C ALA A 683 23.82 -28.76 -11.27
N ILE A 684 24.74 -27.80 -11.08
CA ILE A 684 24.45 -26.50 -10.46
C ILE A 684 23.36 -25.75 -11.24
N ASP A 685 23.44 -25.68 -12.57
CA ASP A 685 22.45 -25.00 -13.40
C ASP A 685 21.04 -25.60 -13.23
N TRP A 686 20.93 -26.93 -13.21
CA TRP A 686 19.65 -27.60 -13.01
C TRP A 686 19.11 -27.47 -11.58
N PHE A 687 19.96 -27.57 -10.57
CA PHE A 687 19.53 -27.32 -9.20
C PHE A 687 19.12 -25.86 -8.99
N GLN A 688 19.81 -24.90 -9.60
CA GLN A 688 19.41 -23.48 -9.53
C GLN A 688 18.02 -23.26 -10.14
N LYS A 689 17.76 -23.84 -11.32
CA LYS A 689 16.42 -23.78 -11.95
C LYS A 689 15.31 -24.36 -11.07
N ALA A 690 15.59 -25.45 -10.33
CA ALA A 690 14.66 -26.02 -9.37
C ALA A 690 14.50 -25.13 -8.11
N ALA A 691 15.60 -24.56 -7.61
CA ALA A 691 15.63 -23.67 -6.45
C ALA A 691 14.88 -22.35 -6.71
N ASP A 692 14.99 -21.79 -7.92
CA ASP A 692 14.25 -20.60 -8.37
C ASP A 692 12.73 -20.83 -8.35
N ARG A 693 12.30 -22.11 -8.44
CA ARG A 693 10.91 -22.55 -8.24
C ARG A 693 10.59 -22.98 -6.81
N LYS A 694 11.41 -22.57 -5.85
CA LYS A 694 11.26 -22.80 -4.40
C LYS A 694 11.28 -24.29 -4.01
N HIS A 695 12.00 -25.14 -4.74
CA HIS A 695 12.21 -26.54 -4.36
C HIS A 695 13.26 -26.64 -3.23
N GLY A 696 12.87 -27.10 -2.05
CA GLY A 696 13.75 -27.12 -0.87
C GLY A 696 14.96 -28.06 -1.04
N ASP A 697 14.79 -29.27 -1.57
CA ASP A 697 15.92 -30.19 -1.79
C ASP A 697 16.95 -29.61 -2.78
N ALA A 698 16.51 -28.76 -3.72
CA ALA A 698 17.44 -28.17 -4.68
C ALA A 698 18.41 -27.18 -3.99
N TYR A 699 17.92 -26.43 -3.00
CA TYR A 699 18.77 -25.60 -2.13
C TYR A 699 19.73 -26.47 -1.30
N LEU A 700 19.27 -27.62 -0.79
CA LEU A 700 20.15 -28.56 -0.08
C LEU A 700 21.29 -29.04 -0.97
N TYR A 701 20.99 -29.54 -2.18
CA TYR A 701 22.01 -30.04 -3.11
C TYR A 701 23.00 -28.95 -3.55
N LEU A 702 22.54 -27.71 -3.76
CA LEU A 702 23.43 -26.57 -4.02
C LEU A 702 24.33 -26.29 -2.83
N GLY A 703 23.76 -26.31 -1.62
CA GLY A 703 24.51 -26.18 -0.37
C GLY A 703 25.65 -27.20 -0.28
N ASP A 704 25.35 -28.48 -0.50
CA ASP A 704 26.32 -29.58 -0.45
C ASP A 704 27.44 -29.43 -1.48
N ILE A 705 27.10 -28.99 -2.71
CA ILE A 705 28.09 -28.76 -3.75
C ILE A 705 29.07 -27.66 -3.36
N TYR A 706 28.58 -26.56 -2.79
CA TYR A 706 29.41 -25.44 -2.36
C TYR A 706 30.10 -25.67 -1.02
N TYR A 707 29.63 -26.61 -0.20
CA TYR A 707 30.19 -26.91 1.10
C TYR A 707 31.33 -27.94 1.02
N HIS A 708 31.18 -29.00 0.22
CA HIS A 708 32.14 -30.10 0.17
C HIS A 708 33.28 -29.87 -0.84
N SER A 709 34.52 -30.08 -0.38
CA SER A 709 35.73 -29.97 -1.21
C SER A 709 35.81 -30.97 -2.35
N THR A 710 35.06 -32.07 -2.28
CA THR A 710 34.98 -33.15 -3.29
C THR A 710 34.67 -32.62 -4.70
N PHE A 711 33.92 -31.52 -4.82
CA PHE A 711 33.46 -30.99 -6.10
C PHE A 711 34.37 -29.87 -6.68
N ASN A 712 35.44 -29.48 -5.97
CA ASN A 712 36.37 -28.41 -6.35
C ASN A 712 35.70 -27.04 -6.65
N VAL A 713 34.54 -26.76 -6.05
CA VAL A 713 33.79 -25.50 -6.22
C VAL A 713 33.39 -24.87 -4.88
N VAL A 714 34.14 -25.15 -3.81
CA VAL A 714 33.82 -24.69 -2.45
C VAL A 714 33.63 -23.18 -2.40
N ASP A 715 32.50 -22.76 -1.84
CA ASP A 715 32.11 -21.38 -1.64
C ASP A 715 31.17 -21.29 -0.43
N TYR A 716 31.74 -21.00 0.75
CA TYR A 716 30.99 -21.01 2.00
C TYR A 716 29.90 -19.95 2.08
N ASP A 717 30.01 -18.84 1.34
CA ASP A 717 28.95 -17.82 1.29
C ASP A 717 27.74 -18.34 0.51
N LYS A 718 27.98 -18.99 -0.64
CA LYS A 718 26.91 -19.65 -1.39
C LYS A 718 26.34 -20.85 -0.65
N ALA A 719 27.17 -21.65 0.02
CA ALA A 719 26.70 -22.78 0.82
C ALA A 719 25.78 -22.28 1.95
N LEU A 720 26.19 -21.24 2.68
CA LEU A 720 25.39 -20.64 3.75
C LEU A 720 24.06 -20.11 3.22
N PHE A 721 24.07 -19.34 2.13
CA PHE A 721 22.85 -18.84 1.51
C PHE A 721 21.86 -19.98 1.17
N ASN A 722 22.35 -21.03 0.52
CA ASN A 722 21.51 -22.15 0.09
C ASN A 722 21.00 -22.97 1.28
N TYR A 723 21.85 -23.32 2.25
CA TYR A 723 21.41 -24.03 3.45
C TYR A 723 20.42 -23.21 4.30
N SER A 724 20.62 -21.90 4.43
CA SER A 724 19.63 -21.04 5.12
C SER A 724 18.27 -21.05 4.42
N LYS A 725 18.23 -21.07 3.08
CA LYS A 725 16.98 -21.21 2.32
C LYS A 725 16.35 -22.60 2.46
N ALA A 726 17.15 -23.67 2.42
CA ALA A 726 16.68 -25.04 2.64
C ALA A 726 16.06 -25.21 4.05
N HIS A 727 16.72 -24.65 5.07
CA HIS A 727 16.25 -24.69 6.46
C HIS A 727 14.88 -24.01 6.61
N LEU A 728 14.66 -22.86 5.96
CA LEU A 728 13.39 -22.12 6.02
C LEU A 728 12.23 -22.83 5.32
N LEU A 729 12.48 -23.53 4.21
CA LEU A 729 11.41 -24.06 3.35
C LEU A 729 10.93 -25.47 3.75
N GLN A 730 11.76 -26.28 4.39
CA GLN A 730 11.48 -27.72 4.58
C GLN A 730 11.99 -28.30 5.91
N GLU A 731 12.40 -27.48 6.90
CA GLU A 731 12.94 -27.95 8.18
C GLU A 731 14.09 -28.97 8.04
N GLN A 732 14.89 -28.85 6.98
CA GLN A 732 15.98 -29.80 6.72
C GLN A 732 17.07 -29.70 7.80
N PRO A 733 17.69 -30.83 8.21
CA PRO A 733 18.69 -30.87 9.29
C PRO A 733 20.07 -30.40 8.79
N VAL A 734 20.18 -29.13 8.43
CA VAL A 734 21.42 -28.49 7.92
C VAL A 734 22.09 -27.55 8.93
N ALA A 735 21.55 -27.49 10.16
CA ALA A 735 22.01 -26.56 11.19
C ALA A 735 23.47 -26.81 11.61
N ASP A 736 23.93 -28.07 11.58
CA ASP A 736 25.33 -28.43 11.82
C ASP A 736 26.27 -27.91 10.72
N ALA A 737 25.88 -28.04 9.45
CA ALA A 737 26.64 -27.49 8.32
C ALA A 737 26.69 -25.95 8.37
N ILE A 738 25.58 -25.29 8.71
CA ILE A 738 25.53 -23.83 8.92
C ILE A 738 26.44 -23.42 10.08
N GLY A 739 26.37 -24.13 11.22
CA GLY A 739 27.23 -23.91 12.38
C GLY A 739 28.71 -24.00 12.03
N HIS A 740 29.09 -25.03 11.26
CA HIS A 740 30.45 -25.21 10.78
C HIS A 740 30.92 -24.10 9.84
N ILE A 741 30.06 -23.63 8.94
CA ILE A 741 30.40 -22.49 8.08
C ILE A 741 30.67 -21.23 8.92
N TYR A 742 29.82 -20.93 9.90
CA TYR A 742 30.04 -19.79 10.79
C TYR A 742 31.31 -19.93 11.63
N GLU A 743 31.61 -21.14 12.09
CA GLU A 743 32.85 -21.44 12.81
C GLU A 743 34.09 -21.20 11.94
N VAL A 744 34.10 -21.70 10.70
CA VAL A 744 35.21 -21.47 9.73
C VAL A 744 35.38 -19.97 9.44
N LYS A 745 34.28 -19.22 9.39
CA LYS A 745 34.26 -17.76 9.23
C LYS A 745 34.58 -16.99 10.52
N GLN A 746 34.85 -17.68 11.63
CA GLN A 746 35.13 -17.11 12.95
C GLN A 746 33.97 -16.28 13.54
N ASN A 747 32.74 -16.52 13.09
CA ASN A 747 31.53 -15.96 13.71
C ASN A 747 31.02 -16.95 14.76
N TYR A 748 31.69 -16.99 15.90
CA TYR A 748 31.47 -18.02 16.91
C TYR A 748 30.10 -17.91 17.60
N GLU A 749 29.54 -16.71 17.76
CA GLU A 749 28.20 -16.53 18.35
C GLU A 749 27.12 -17.25 17.51
N GLN A 750 27.17 -17.09 16.18
CA GLN A 750 26.25 -17.79 15.28
C GLN A 750 26.56 -19.29 15.23
N ALA A 751 27.83 -19.69 15.25
CA ALA A 751 28.20 -21.10 15.30
C ALA A 751 27.62 -21.81 16.53
N VAL A 752 27.71 -21.18 17.72
CA VAL A 752 27.13 -21.68 18.97
C VAL A 752 25.61 -21.86 18.83
N TYR A 753 24.91 -20.87 18.29
CA TYR A 753 23.46 -20.94 18.10
C TYR A 753 23.06 -22.13 17.21
N TYR A 754 23.65 -22.23 16.02
CA TYR A 754 23.27 -23.26 15.05
C TYR A 754 23.72 -24.67 15.48
N TYR A 755 24.86 -24.81 16.14
CA TYR A 755 25.22 -26.09 16.76
C TYR A 755 24.25 -26.45 17.90
N GLY A 756 23.79 -25.48 18.70
CA GLY A 756 22.76 -25.71 19.72
C GLY A 756 21.48 -26.33 19.12
N VAL A 757 20.99 -25.75 18.02
CA VAL A 757 19.82 -26.27 17.28
C VAL A 757 20.08 -27.69 16.77
N ALA A 758 21.27 -27.97 16.23
CA ALA A 758 21.61 -29.31 15.77
C ALA A 758 21.75 -30.34 16.91
N VAL A 759 22.21 -29.91 18.09
CA VAL A 759 22.32 -30.74 19.31
C VAL A 759 20.94 -31.15 19.83
N GLU A 760 19.96 -30.25 19.82
CA GLU A 760 18.57 -30.58 20.18
C GLU A 760 17.99 -31.68 19.29
N ASN A 761 18.44 -31.76 18.03
CA ASN A 761 18.09 -32.81 17.07
C ASN A 761 18.98 -34.05 17.15
N GLY A 762 19.88 -34.13 18.14
CA GLY A 762 20.72 -35.30 18.41
C GLY A 762 21.99 -35.41 17.56
N ASN A 763 22.37 -34.40 16.78
CA ASN A 763 23.53 -34.46 15.89
C ASN A 763 24.86 -34.56 16.67
N ALA A 764 25.58 -35.67 16.53
CA ALA A 764 26.82 -35.94 17.28
C ALA A 764 28.00 -35.04 16.86
N PHE A 765 28.08 -34.67 15.59
CA PHE A 765 29.10 -33.74 15.08
C PHE A 765 28.93 -32.35 15.72
N ALA A 766 27.69 -31.84 15.79
CA ALA A 766 27.38 -30.58 16.44
C ALA A 766 27.67 -30.61 17.94
N LYS A 767 27.38 -31.74 18.64
CA LYS A 767 27.77 -31.91 20.06
C LYS A 767 29.27 -31.78 20.24
N TRP A 768 30.05 -32.46 19.40
CA TRP A 768 31.52 -32.39 19.43
C TRP A 768 32.03 -30.96 19.18
N ARG A 769 31.55 -30.28 18.12
CA ARG A 769 31.99 -28.91 17.80
C ARG A 769 31.57 -27.90 18.87
N LEU A 770 30.33 -27.97 19.36
CA LEU A 770 29.87 -27.10 20.44
C LEU A 770 30.68 -27.29 21.73
N ALA A 771 31.07 -28.53 22.05
CA ALA A 771 31.95 -28.79 23.18
C ALA A 771 33.32 -28.14 23.03
N CYS A 772 33.91 -28.18 21.82
CA CYS A 772 35.17 -27.49 21.54
C CYS A 772 35.04 -25.97 21.76
N LEU A 773 33.92 -25.36 21.35
CA LEU A 773 33.67 -23.93 21.58
C LEU A 773 33.56 -23.59 23.07
N TYR A 774 32.93 -24.44 23.89
CA TYR A 774 32.92 -24.31 25.36
C TYR A 774 34.30 -24.54 26.00
N MET A 775 35.15 -25.40 25.43
CA MET A 775 36.51 -25.59 25.93
C MET A 775 37.39 -24.36 25.67
N ASP A 776 37.29 -23.80 24.46
CA ASP A 776 38.14 -22.71 24.01
C ASP A 776 37.62 -21.32 24.45
N GLY A 777 36.34 -21.22 24.83
CA GLY A 777 35.69 -19.94 25.16
C GLY A 777 35.38 -19.09 23.92
N ASN A 778 35.13 -19.73 22.78
CA ASN A 778 34.86 -19.05 21.51
C ASN A 778 33.34 -18.84 21.33
N GLY A 779 32.88 -17.58 21.41
CA GLY A 779 31.47 -17.22 21.28
C GLY A 779 30.61 -17.53 22.52
N VAL A 780 31.20 -18.16 23.54
CA VAL A 780 30.61 -18.47 24.85
C VAL A 780 31.69 -18.42 25.93
N ASP A 781 31.30 -18.25 27.18
CA ASP A 781 32.22 -18.41 28.31
C ASP A 781 32.73 -19.86 28.38
N THR A 782 33.99 -20.02 28.82
CA THR A 782 34.58 -21.34 29.02
C THR A 782 33.77 -22.14 30.05
N ASP A 783 33.30 -23.33 29.67
CA ASP A 783 32.48 -24.21 30.50
C ASP A 783 32.87 -25.69 30.26
N LEU A 784 33.90 -26.13 31.00
CA LEU A 784 34.45 -27.49 30.86
C LEU A 784 33.48 -28.57 31.31
N GLU A 785 32.52 -28.26 32.19
CA GLU A 785 31.50 -29.21 32.64
C GLU A 785 30.52 -29.52 31.51
N LYS A 786 30.00 -28.48 30.84
CA LYS A 786 29.16 -28.66 29.65
C LYS A 786 29.90 -29.31 28.50
N ALA A 787 31.15 -28.91 28.25
CA ALA A 787 31.97 -29.54 27.22
C ALA A 787 32.13 -31.05 27.47
N LEU A 788 32.42 -31.44 28.71
CA LEU A 788 32.58 -32.84 29.09
C LEU A 788 31.28 -33.64 28.90
N LEU A 789 30.12 -33.07 29.25
CA LEU A 789 28.82 -33.70 28.99
C LEU A 789 28.59 -33.95 27.50
N LEU A 790 28.75 -32.91 26.67
CA LEU A 790 28.53 -32.98 25.22
C LEU A 790 29.48 -33.97 24.54
N LEU A 791 30.76 -34.00 24.95
CA LEU A 791 31.74 -34.94 24.38
C LEU A 791 31.43 -36.40 24.73
N HIS A 792 30.99 -36.69 25.96
CA HIS A 792 30.60 -38.06 26.34
C HIS A 792 29.40 -38.58 25.55
N GLU A 793 28.50 -37.69 25.15
CA GLU A 793 27.41 -38.06 24.24
C GLU A 793 27.90 -38.20 22.80
N ALA A 794 28.79 -37.33 22.34
CA ALA A 794 29.27 -37.32 20.95
C ALA A 794 30.08 -38.57 20.59
N VAL A 795 30.88 -39.11 21.51
CA VAL A 795 31.80 -40.24 21.23
C VAL A 795 31.12 -41.53 20.76
N ALA A 796 29.81 -41.67 20.95
CA ALA A 796 29.05 -42.80 20.42
C ALA A 796 29.07 -42.85 18.89
N GLU A 797 29.11 -41.69 18.23
CA GLU A 797 28.99 -41.55 16.76
C GLU A 797 30.10 -40.66 16.15
N GLN A 798 30.89 -39.95 16.98
CA GLN A 798 32.00 -39.08 16.58
C GLN A 798 33.28 -39.42 17.37
N ALA A 799 34.12 -40.30 16.84
CA ALA A 799 35.29 -40.82 17.55
C ALA A 799 36.36 -39.75 17.86
N GLU A 800 36.42 -38.68 17.07
CA GLU A 800 37.33 -37.53 17.23
C GLU A 800 37.15 -36.86 18.60
N ALA A 801 35.93 -36.86 19.14
CA ALA A 801 35.61 -36.29 20.45
C ALA A 801 36.39 -36.95 21.60
N HIS A 802 36.90 -38.17 21.42
CA HIS A 802 37.76 -38.82 22.41
C HIS A 802 39.04 -38.04 22.69
N LEU A 803 39.64 -37.40 21.68
CA LEU A 803 40.88 -36.64 21.86
C LEU A 803 40.67 -35.38 22.70
N ASP A 804 39.49 -34.75 22.58
CA ASP A 804 39.12 -33.59 23.39
C ASP A 804 38.78 -33.97 24.83
N LEU A 805 38.17 -35.15 25.06
CA LEU A 805 38.01 -35.70 26.42
C LEU A 805 39.36 -35.97 27.09
N VAL A 806 40.34 -36.49 26.34
CA VAL A 806 41.72 -36.65 26.84
C VAL A 806 42.30 -35.30 27.25
N ALA A 807 42.06 -34.23 26.47
CA ALA A 807 42.53 -32.90 26.81
C ALA A 807 41.90 -32.38 28.12
N ILE A 808 40.58 -32.54 28.31
CA ILE A 808 39.90 -32.12 29.54
C ILE A 808 40.38 -32.94 30.75
N TYR A 809 40.46 -34.27 30.66
CA TYR A 809 40.91 -35.13 31.78
C TYR A 809 42.39 -34.97 32.13
N MET A 810 43.15 -34.24 31.33
CA MET A 810 44.55 -33.88 31.63
C MET A 810 44.69 -32.43 32.11
N SER A 811 43.60 -31.66 32.14
CA SER A 811 43.56 -30.32 32.73
C SER A 811 43.72 -30.36 34.25
N ALA A 812 44.04 -29.23 34.88
CA ALA A 812 44.28 -29.17 36.32
C ALA A 812 43.02 -29.48 37.14
N ASP A 813 41.86 -29.02 36.66
CA ASP A 813 40.59 -29.06 37.41
C ASP A 813 39.87 -30.41 37.29
N TYR A 814 40.13 -31.18 36.23
CA TYR A 814 39.48 -32.47 35.95
C TYR A 814 40.47 -33.63 35.80
N TYR A 815 41.67 -33.53 36.40
CA TYR A 815 42.74 -34.52 36.21
C TYR A 815 42.32 -35.96 36.57
N ASP A 816 42.34 -36.86 35.58
CA ASP A 816 42.02 -38.29 35.72
C ASP A 816 42.81 -39.11 34.68
N GLU A 817 43.96 -39.66 35.09
CA GLU A 817 44.91 -40.39 34.22
C GLU A 817 44.29 -41.65 33.62
N ASP A 818 43.44 -42.36 34.37
CA ASP A 818 42.82 -43.61 33.93
C ASP A 818 41.77 -43.36 32.85
N LYS A 819 40.92 -42.33 33.02
CA LYS A 819 39.92 -41.95 32.00
C LYS A 819 40.58 -41.39 30.75
N ALA A 820 41.62 -40.56 30.90
CA ALA A 820 42.40 -40.09 29.76
C ALA A 820 43.04 -41.26 28.99
N GLY A 821 43.59 -42.24 29.71
CA GLY A 821 44.14 -43.45 29.10
C GLY A 821 43.10 -44.28 28.34
N ALA A 822 41.90 -44.43 28.90
CA ALA A 822 40.80 -45.17 28.27
C ALA A 822 40.30 -44.51 26.97
N HIS A 823 40.07 -43.19 26.98
CA HIS A 823 39.65 -42.47 25.77
C HIS A 823 40.75 -42.41 24.70
N LEU A 824 42.02 -42.34 25.10
CA LEU A 824 43.13 -42.42 24.16
C LEU A 824 43.17 -43.78 23.46
N ALA A 825 42.97 -44.88 24.20
CA ALA A 825 42.90 -46.22 23.62
C ALA A 825 41.69 -46.39 22.68
N ALA A 826 40.53 -45.81 23.04
CA ALA A 826 39.35 -45.80 22.19
C ALA A 826 39.58 -45.03 20.88
N ALA A 827 40.26 -43.88 20.93
CA ALA A 827 40.64 -43.13 19.74
C ALA A 827 41.63 -43.91 18.84
N GLU A 828 42.57 -44.67 19.43
CA GLU A 828 43.46 -45.57 18.69
C GLU A 828 42.68 -46.71 17.99
N GLU A 829 41.74 -47.33 18.69
CA GLU A 829 40.89 -48.40 18.15
C GLU A 829 40.00 -47.92 17.01
N ALA A 830 39.50 -46.68 17.10
CA ALA A 830 38.71 -46.03 16.06
C ALA A 830 39.55 -45.42 14.92
N GLU A 831 40.88 -45.61 14.93
CA GLU A 831 41.82 -45.08 13.92
C GLU A 831 41.73 -43.56 13.71
N VAL A 832 41.44 -42.80 14.77
CA VAL A 832 41.36 -41.34 14.71
C VAL A 832 42.71 -40.76 14.25
N PRO A 833 42.73 -39.79 13.32
CA PRO A 833 43.97 -39.13 12.91
C PRO A 833 44.72 -38.46 14.09
N ASP A 834 46.04 -38.31 13.97
CA ASP A 834 46.90 -37.58 14.93
C ASP A 834 46.98 -38.10 16.38
N VAL A 835 46.38 -39.26 16.68
CA VAL A 835 46.47 -39.90 18.01
C VAL A 835 47.91 -40.12 18.47
N ALA A 836 48.82 -40.50 17.54
CA ALA A 836 50.24 -40.68 17.83
C ALA A 836 50.93 -39.38 18.29
N THR A 837 50.54 -38.24 17.70
CA THR A 837 51.05 -36.91 18.06
C THR A 837 50.56 -36.50 19.44
N TYR A 838 49.28 -36.74 19.73
CA TYR A 838 48.69 -36.55 21.06
C TYR A 838 49.46 -37.39 22.08
N LYS A 839 49.56 -38.71 21.87
CA LYS A 839 50.28 -39.66 22.74
C LYS A 839 51.71 -39.21 23.05
N ALA A 840 52.48 -38.79 22.04
CA ALA A 840 53.85 -38.30 22.23
C ALA A 840 53.92 -37.05 23.12
N ARG A 841 52.97 -36.12 22.98
CA ARG A 841 52.86 -34.94 23.84
C ARG A 841 52.53 -35.32 25.28
N TYR A 842 51.68 -36.34 25.49
CA TYR A 842 51.27 -36.78 26.83
C TYR A 842 52.29 -37.65 27.55
N GLU A 843 53.05 -38.50 26.87
CA GLU A 843 54.14 -39.27 27.50
C GLU A 843 55.18 -38.37 28.19
N ILE A 844 55.38 -37.15 27.69
CA ILE A 844 56.25 -36.13 28.29
C ILE A 844 55.62 -35.51 29.55
N LEU A 845 54.31 -35.30 29.55
CA LEU A 845 53.56 -34.72 30.68
C LEU A 845 53.42 -35.72 31.84
N TRP A 846 53.14 -37.00 31.54
CA TRP A 846 53.07 -38.08 32.53
C TRP A 846 54.40 -38.30 33.26
N LYS A 847 55.54 -38.15 32.55
CA LYS A 847 56.88 -38.24 33.15
C LYS A 847 57.27 -37.02 34.01
N ARG A 848 56.58 -35.89 33.89
CA ARG A 848 56.87 -34.66 34.65
C ARG A 848 56.05 -34.50 35.93
N ARG A 849 54.92 -35.22 36.07
CA ARG A 849 54.02 -35.15 37.24
C ARG A 849 54.09 -36.37 38.16
N ARG A 850 54.70 -37.48 37.72
CA ARG A 850 55.26 -38.52 38.61
C ARG A 850 56.64 -38.07 39.10
#